data_AF-A0A920LDS6-F1
#
_entry.id   AF-A0A920LDS6-F1
#
_cell.length_a   1.000
_cell.length_b   1.000
_cell.length_c   1.000
_cell.angle_alpha   90.00
_cell.angle_beta   90.00
_cell.angle_gamma   90.00
#
_symmetry.space_group_name_H-M   'P 1'
#
loop_
_entity.id
_entity.type
_entity.pdbx_description
1 polymer ?
#
loop_
_entity_poly.entity_id
_entity_poly.type
_entity_poly.pdbx_seq_one_letter_code
_entity_poly.pdbx_strand_id
1 'polypeptide(L)'
;MRKQLTIILVLFTSFIFSQGLKTSGKIIVDENGNEVLLRGYTPGGWLVMEGYMMQSEGTAGAQHEFVEKFTELVGEEKTNQFFAKWRENHFMQEDVDSLAAWGFNSIRVPLHYNLFTLPIQEEPNSDQNTWLETGFDIIDNVLEWAEPHQMYVILDMHAAPGGQGRNSEISDYDPSKPSLWESERNKTKLVQLWKKIAERYKDNKWIGGYDLINETNWDLPGGVALRDIYERITTEIRGVGDNHILFIEGNDYGNNHAGLTPPWDDNMVYSFHKYWNSTNENDLDWILPLRDNYNVPLWMGESGENSNKWYTDAVHLFESNNVGWAWWAIKKLGDIDSAFSVIKNPGYQEIINYWKGEGDKPSEDDAFAAMMKLADNLLIKNCLYRKGIKDALLRQPHTNETIPYNKAQEIPGIVYLSDYDLGKSGFAYYDLDSADYNLSTGSFQAWNRGWRYRNDGVDIETNNDSKSNGYHIGFVGKGEWIKYTVNVKEAGLYRADFRHASAADGARFYLSNNDQNLTSVLSTNSTGGWFDFITTSMNGLVLNEGNQEIKIHFDSNNEVNISSIEFVKVGEINQANFSSVSAKTGSDEKSIELYLNQDVDEATLENVLGDFNVTVESSNLNIQSISYNASKARTIVINLEDNLLFTQKILITYSGDKIKSKTGKNLDKFSNMEVLNNLEPRYVLPAKIEAEDYVNMLGISVESTTDDGGGSNIGYTDQNDYVEYKIYNSQTRKFTIDFRVAANSDAGEVSLDLVDESTGRYIEVMDNLTLPVTNDWQSWTTVTKNTSNVIGKGVHILRLNIIKGGFNLNWINFREIDSDSDGVSDSNDNCPNTPQGTRVDVNGCPVFELPLNNFKVEVGSATCIGNSDGVINLSVEDASYDYSVTVTGQSDLSITGTSTTASVTGLAKGTYEVCFKVVGQDGYEQCFEVVVGEPKPLSAFIDVDSNSGKMSVTMGGSSMYYVNINGVNTRVDGDTFETELSTGLSIITISTDLECQGVVKQEVFISEKIHYYPNPTLRNVNVHVGGEDATVRVSVFSEKGDLIYTRDQSIEQGSRKIHIDLTNQITGTYIVTLESKTVRQSFKIIRE
;
A
#
# COMPACT_ATOMS: atom_id res chain seq x y z
N MET A 1 70.27 -61.35 -53.65
CA MET A 1 69.58 -61.93 -52.47
C MET A 1 68.29 -61.17 -52.25
N ARG A 2 67.18 -61.89 -52.03
CA ARG A 2 65.81 -61.39 -51.94
C ARG A 2 65.33 -61.46 -50.48
N LYS A 3 64.42 -60.55 -50.11
CA LYS A 3 63.59 -60.48 -48.86
C LYS A 3 64.34 -59.94 -47.62
N GLN A 4 63.79 -59.08 -46.78
CA GLN A 4 62.42 -58.59 -46.54
C GLN A 4 62.55 -57.29 -45.72
N LEU A 5 61.77 -56.23 -46.01
CA LEU A 5 61.55 -55.16 -45.05
C LEU A 5 60.04 -54.82 -45.06
N THR A 6 59.41 -55.06 -43.93
CA THR A 6 57.98 -54.88 -43.69
C THR A 6 57.72 -53.40 -43.43
N ILE A 7 56.84 -52.78 -44.23
CA ILE A 7 56.27 -51.46 -43.98
C ILE A 7 54.92 -51.70 -43.29
N ILE A 8 54.77 -51.21 -42.06
CA ILE A 8 53.50 -51.15 -41.33
C ILE A 8 52.80 -49.86 -41.76
N LEU A 9 51.64 -49.99 -42.41
CA LEU A 9 50.75 -48.91 -42.76
C LEU A 9 49.76 -48.73 -41.58
N VAL A 10 49.90 -47.65 -40.82
CA VAL A 10 48.90 -47.26 -39.81
C VAL A 10 47.83 -46.44 -40.53
N LEU A 11 46.66 -47.03 -40.73
CA LEU A 11 45.44 -46.32 -41.12
C LEU A 11 44.91 -45.56 -39.90
N PHE A 12 44.99 -44.23 -39.92
CA PHE A 12 44.16 -43.38 -39.07
C PHE A 12 42.76 -43.35 -39.69
N THR A 13 41.83 -44.09 -39.11
CA THR A 13 40.39 -43.86 -39.31
C THR A 13 39.97 -42.72 -38.40
N SER A 14 39.82 -41.52 -38.95
CA SER A 14 39.12 -40.43 -38.27
C SER A 14 37.64 -40.83 -38.19
N PHE A 15 37.16 -41.17 -36.99
CA PHE A 15 35.73 -41.21 -36.72
C PHE A 15 35.24 -39.75 -36.72
N ILE A 16 34.55 -39.35 -37.78
CA ILE A 16 33.76 -38.11 -37.78
C ILE A 16 32.54 -38.45 -36.93
N PHE A 17 32.52 -37.99 -35.67
CA PHE A 17 31.31 -38.09 -34.83
C PHE A 17 30.28 -37.10 -35.38
N SER A 18 29.06 -37.59 -35.63
CA SER A 18 27.96 -36.85 -36.26
C SER A 18 27.19 -35.94 -35.29
N GLN A 19 27.76 -35.61 -34.12
CA GLN A 19 27.06 -34.91 -33.03
C GLN A 19 27.49 -33.45 -32.95
N GLY A 20 26.52 -32.54 -32.94
CA GLY A 20 26.75 -31.11 -33.10
C GLY A 20 27.15 -30.36 -31.83
N LEU A 21 26.84 -30.88 -30.63
CA LEU A 21 27.19 -30.29 -29.34
C LEU A 21 27.83 -31.31 -28.38
N LYS A 22 28.73 -30.83 -27.53
CA LYS A 22 29.30 -31.57 -26.39
C LYS A 22 29.71 -30.62 -25.26
N THR A 23 29.95 -31.18 -24.08
CA THR A 23 30.54 -30.45 -22.96
C THR A 23 32.07 -30.36 -23.10
N SER A 24 32.64 -29.30 -22.55
CA SER A 24 34.08 -29.10 -22.44
C SER A 24 34.40 -28.38 -21.12
N GLY A 25 34.49 -29.14 -20.04
CA GLY A 25 34.58 -28.59 -18.69
C GLY A 25 33.31 -27.83 -18.33
N LYS A 26 33.42 -26.54 -18.00
CA LYS A 26 32.29 -25.71 -17.54
C LYS A 26 31.39 -25.15 -18.65
N ILE A 27 31.69 -25.44 -19.92
CA ILE A 27 31.01 -24.84 -21.08
C ILE A 27 30.50 -25.90 -22.06
N ILE A 28 29.55 -25.51 -22.90
CA ILE A 28 29.08 -26.29 -24.05
C ILE A 28 29.82 -25.78 -25.30
N VAL A 29 30.23 -26.70 -26.18
CA VAL A 29 30.93 -26.37 -27.43
C VAL A 29 30.32 -27.08 -28.63
N ASP A 30 30.47 -26.46 -29.81
CA ASP A 30 30.12 -27.07 -31.10
C ASP A 30 31.14 -28.14 -31.54
N GLU A 31 30.89 -28.75 -32.71
CA GLU A 31 31.79 -29.73 -33.32
C GLU A 31 33.22 -29.21 -33.59
N ASN A 32 33.39 -27.89 -33.71
CA ASN A 32 34.66 -27.21 -33.95
C ASN A 32 35.36 -26.79 -32.64
N GLY A 33 34.71 -26.97 -31.49
CA GLY A 33 35.22 -26.56 -30.19
C GLY A 33 34.97 -25.08 -29.87
N ASN A 34 34.11 -24.38 -30.63
CA ASN A 34 33.66 -23.04 -30.30
C ASN A 34 32.63 -23.10 -29.18
N GLU A 35 32.71 -22.17 -28.23
CA GLU A 35 31.72 -22.04 -27.17
C GLU A 35 30.33 -21.71 -27.73
N VAL A 36 29.33 -22.42 -27.21
CA VAL A 36 27.91 -22.23 -27.56
C VAL A 36 27.14 -21.93 -26.29
N LEU A 37 26.64 -20.70 -26.20
CA LEU A 37 25.63 -20.32 -25.23
C LEU A 37 24.25 -20.62 -25.84
N LEU A 38 23.54 -21.61 -25.29
CA LEU A 38 22.21 -21.96 -25.76
C LEU A 38 21.23 -20.84 -25.37
N ARG A 39 20.57 -20.26 -26.38
CA ARG A 39 19.48 -19.28 -26.24
C ARG A 39 18.25 -19.91 -26.88
N GLY A 40 17.46 -20.54 -26.03
CA GLY A 40 16.33 -21.38 -26.42
C GLY A 40 14.99 -20.72 -26.23
N TYR A 41 14.00 -21.22 -26.98
CA TYR A 41 12.59 -20.97 -26.74
C TYR A 41 11.84 -22.29 -26.76
N THR A 42 10.79 -22.39 -25.94
CA THR A 42 10.00 -23.61 -25.76
C THR A 42 8.56 -23.42 -26.28
N PRO A 43 8.03 -24.33 -27.13
CA PRO A 43 6.64 -24.33 -27.57
C PRO A 43 5.73 -24.95 -26.49
N GLY A 44 5.64 -24.29 -25.34
CA GLY A 44 4.75 -24.69 -24.25
C GLY A 44 3.28 -24.70 -24.66
N GLY A 45 2.49 -25.56 -24.01
CA GLY A 45 1.09 -25.82 -24.36
C GLY A 45 0.88 -26.67 -25.62
N TRP A 46 1.95 -27.10 -26.31
CA TRP A 46 1.85 -27.82 -27.59
C TRP A 46 1.55 -29.31 -27.45
N LEU A 47 2.56 -30.08 -27.04
CA LEU A 47 2.48 -31.54 -26.89
C LEU A 47 2.07 -31.94 -25.47
N VAL A 48 2.32 -31.03 -24.51
CA VAL A 48 1.75 -31.03 -23.16
C VAL A 48 0.91 -29.76 -23.03
N MET A 49 -0.37 -29.93 -22.75
CA MET A 49 -1.33 -28.85 -22.54
C MET A 49 -1.47 -28.58 -21.05
N GLU A 50 -1.15 -27.36 -20.63
CA GLU A 50 -1.20 -26.93 -19.23
C GLU A 50 -2.38 -26.01 -18.96
N GLY A 51 -3.08 -26.24 -17.85
CA GLY A 51 -4.34 -25.56 -17.53
C GLY A 51 -4.25 -24.04 -17.45
N TYR A 52 -3.17 -23.49 -16.90
CA TYR A 52 -2.98 -22.04 -16.77
C TYR A 52 -2.85 -21.33 -18.12
N MET A 53 -2.11 -21.91 -19.06
CA MET A 53 -2.00 -21.39 -20.42
C MET A 53 -3.31 -21.47 -21.19
N MET A 54 -4.13 -22.47 -20.86
CA MET A 54 -5.46 -22.68 -21.43
C MET A 54 -6.55 -21.90 -20.70
N GLN A 55 -6.24 -21.26 -19.56
CA GLN A 55 -7.22 -20.65 -18.66
C GLN A 55 -8.32 -21.63 -18.19
N SER A 56 -7.97 -22.90 -18.03
CA SER A 56 -8.85 -23.99 -17.56
C SER A 56 -8.53 -24.48 -16.14
N GLU A 57 -7.56 -23.88 -15.46
CA GLU A 57 -7.23 -24.16 -14.05
C GLU A 57 -8.46 -24.19 -13.14
N GLY A 58 -8.39 -25.04 -12.12
CA GLY A 58 -9.49 -25.26 -11.17
C GLY A 58 -10.70 -25.99 -11.77
N THR A 59 -10.68 -26.34 -13.07
CA THR A 59 -11.70 -27.19 -13.69
C THR A 59 -11.11 -28.36 -14.45
N ALA A 60 -10.19 -28.11 -15.37
CA ALA A 60 -9.41 -29.10 -16.11
C ALA A 60 -7.98 -28.57 -16.20
N GLY A 61 -7.21 -28.81 -15.14
CA GLY A 61 -5.85 -28.30 -15.00
C GLY A 61 -4.84 -29.17 -15.74
N ALA A 62 -4.92 -30.48 -15.55
CA ALA A 62 -4.08 -31.44 -16.24
C ALA A 62 -4.66 -31.80 -17.63
N GLN A 63 -3.78 -32.17 -18.57
CA GLN A 63 -4.19 -32.53 -19.93
C GLN A 63 -5.20 -33.68 -19.95
N HIS A 64 -5.03 -34.72 -19.13
CA HIS A 64 -5.97 -35.85 -19.08
C HIS A 64 -7.37 -35.43 -18.63
N GLU A 65 -7.50 -34.50 -17.67
CA GLU A 65 -8.78 -33.94 -17.23
C GLU A 65 -9.45 -33.14 -18.34
N PHE A 66 -8.65 -32.35 -19.08
CA PHE A 66 -9.13 -31.58 -20.23
C PHE A 66 -9.65 -32.50 -21.33
N VAL A 67 -8.89 -33.54 -21.68
CA VAL A 67 -9.28 -34.56 -22.66
C VAL A 67 -10.57 -35.26 -22.23
N GLU A 68 -10.68 -35.67 -20.96
CA GLU A 68 -11.87 -36.34 -20.42
C GLU A 68 -13.10 -35.45 -20.53
N LYS A 69 -13.06 -34.24 -19.96
CA LYS A 69 -14.20 -33.30 -19.99
C LYS A 69 -14.60 -32.90 -21.40
N PHE A 70 -13.63 -32.68 -22.29
CA PHE A 70 -13.95 -32.36 -23.67
C PHE A 70 -14.57 -33.56 -24.41
N THR A 71 -14.07 -34.78 -24.15
CA THR A 71 -14.65 -36.01 -24.70
C THR A 71 -16.07 -36.27 -24.21
N GLU A 72 -16.37 -36.00 -22.93
CA GLU A 72 -17.76 -36.05 -22.42
C GLU A 72 -18.68 -35.04 -23.10
N LEU A 73 -18.12 -33.93 -23.61
CA LEU A 73 -18.87 -32.87 -24.27
C LEU A 73 -19.10 -33.14 -25.75
N VAL A 74 -18.08 -33.63 -26.48
CA VAL A 74 -18.11 -33.75 -27.95
C VAL A 74 -17.91 -35.16 -28.51
N GLY A 75 -17.56 -36.13 -27.68
CA GLY A 75 -17.25 -37.50 -28.10
C GLY A 75 -15.82 -37.68 -28.65
N GLU A 76 -15.35 -38.93 -28.61
CA GLU A 76 -13.95 -39.31 -28.87
C GLU A 76 -13.46 -38.92 -30.28
N GLU A 77 -14.29 -39.10 -31.31
CA GLU A 77 -13.92 -38.78 -32.70
C GLU A 77 -13.59 -37.29 -32.85
N LYS A 78 -14.44 -36.41 -32.32
CA LYS A 78 -14.26 -34.95 -32.36
C LYS A 78 -13.10 -34.50 -31.47
N THR A 79 -12.91 -35.09 -30.30
CA THR A 79 -11.73 -34.84 -29.46
C THR A 79 -10.44 -35.13 -30.23
N ASN A 80 -10.35 -36.30 -30.89
CA ASN A 80 -9.18 -36.69 -31.66
C ASN A 80 -8.91 -35.75 -32.84
N GLN A 81 -9.96 -35.29 -33.54
CA GLN A 81 -9.83 -34.29 -34.60
C GLN A 81 -9.28 -32.96 -34.08
N PHE A 82 -9.76 -32.49 -32.92
CA PHE A 82 -9.25 -31.28 -32.29
C PHE A 82 -7.77 -31.39 -31.93
N PHE A 83 -7.35 -32.45 -31.23
CA PHE A 83 -5.95 -32.59 -30.82
C PHE A 83 -4.99 -32.80 -32.00
N ALA A 84 -5.44 -33.44 -33.09
CA ALA A 84 -4.68 -33.47 -34.33
C ALA A 84 -4.48 -32.06 -34.90
N LYS A 85 -5.55 -31.25 -34.95
CA LYS A 85 -5.49 -29.87 -35.44
C LYS A 85 -4.70 -28.94 -34.53
N TRP A 86 -4.83 -29.09 -33.21
CA TRP A 86 -4.06 -28.38 -32.20
C TRP A 86 -2.56 -28.55 -32.47
N ARG A 87 -2.10 -29.80 -32.55
CA ARG A 87 -0.69 -30.10 -32.79
C ARG A 87 -0.19 -29.59 -34.14
N GLU A 88 -1.00 -29.67 -35.19
CA GLU A 88 -0.66 -29.14 -36.52
C GLU A 88 -0.44 -27.62 -36.52
N ASN A 89 -1.29 -26.87 -35.81
CA ASN A 89 -1.29 -25.41 -35.88
C ASN A 89 -0.46 -24.72 -34.78
N HIS A 90 -0.07 -25.41 -33.70
CA HIS A 90 0.58 -24.79 -32.54
C HIS A 90 2.03 -24.38 -32.79
N PHE A 91 2.82 -25.22 -33.45
CA PHE A 91 4.23 -24.96 -33.73
C PHE A 91 4.59 -25.51 -35.11
N MET A 92 4.95 -24.61 -36.02
CA MET A 92 5.18 -24.87 -37.44
C MET A 92 6.53 -24.31 -37.87
N GLN A 93 6.92 -24.60 -39.13
CA GLN A 93 8.13 -24.03 -39.73
C GLN A 93 8.20 -22.49 -39.61
N GLU A 94 7.08 -21.77 -39.76
CA GLU A 94 7.03 -20.31 -39.64
C GLU A 94 7.43 -19.81 -38.23
N ASP A 95 7.17 -20.60 -37.18
CA ASP A 95 7.57 -20.29 -35.82
C ASP A 95 9.09 -20.46 -35.66
N VAL A 96 9.66 -21.54 -36.21
CA VAL A 96 11.11 -21.80 -36.23
C VAL A 96 11.86 -20.71 -37.01
N ASP A 97 11.37 -20.36 -38.21
CA ASP A 97 11.92 -19.28 -39.03
C ASP A 97 11.94 -17.95 -38.26
N SER A 98 10.90 -17.68 -37.46
CA SER A 98 10.79 -16.48 -36.64
C SER A 98 11.82 -16.47 -35.50
N LEU A 99 11.97 -17.57 -34.78
CA LEU A 99 12.95 -17.71 -33.70
C LEU A 99 14.38 -17.55 -34.22
N ALA A 100 14.71 -18.21 -35.34
CA ALA A 100 16.01 -18.07 -36.00
C ALA A 100 16.28 -16.61 -36.41
N ALA A 101 15.30 -15.95 -37.04
CA ALA A 101 15.43 -14.56 -37.48
C ALA A 101 15.58 -13.56 -36.32
N TRP A 102 15.08 -13.90 -35.13
CA TRP A 102 15.26 -13.07 -33.93
C TRP A 102 16.66 -13.24 -33.34
N GLY A 103 17.26 -14.42 -33.47
CA GLY A 103 18.61 -14.73 -32.97
C GLY A 103 18.67 -15.87 -31.94
N PHE A 104 17.58 -16.64 -31.77
CA PHE A 104 17.60 -17.87 -30.99
C PHE A 104 18.38 -18.95 -31.73
N ASN A 105 19.08 -19.81 -30.98
CA ASN A 105 19.90 -20.88 -31.55
C ASN A 105 19.49 -22.28 -31.08
N SER A 106 18.46 -22.39 -30.24
CA SER A 106 17.91 -23.67 -29.82
C SER A 106 16.40 -23.65 -29.60
N ILE A 107 15.80 -24.85 -29.61
CA ILE A 107 14.40 -25.11 -29.32
C ILE A 107 14.37 -26.24 -28.30
N ARG A 108 13.76 -26.03 -27.12
CA ARG A 108 13.44 -27.10 -26.17
C ARG A 108 12.06 -27.62 -26.54
N VAL A 109 11.86 -28.92 -26.74
CA VAL A 109 10.57 -29.49 -27.15
C VAL A 109 9.99 -30.33 -26.01
N PRO A 110 8.90 -29.88 -25.36
CA PRO A 110 8.32 -30.59 -24.23
C PRO A 110 7.54 -31.81 -24.73
N LEU A 111 8.04 -33.00 -24.45
CA LEU A 111 7.49 -34.27 -24.91
C LEU A 111 6.45 -34.80 -23.93
N HIS A 112 5.36 -35.30 -24.49
CA HIS A 112 4.40 -36.13 -23.76
C HIS A 112 4.56 -37.59 -24.16
N TYR A 113 4.78 -38.49 -23.19
CA TYR A 113 5.02 -39.90 -23.47
C TYR A 113 3.91 -40.60 -24.27
N ASN A 114 2.65 -40.13 -24.15
CA ASN A 114 1.48 -40.74 -24.79
C ASN A 114 1.47 -40.58 -26.32
N LEU A 115 2.33 -39.72 -26.87
CA LEU A 115 2.54 -39.59 -28.32
C LEU A 115 3.51 -40.64 -28.87
N PHE A 116 4.23 -41.35 -27.98
CA PHE A 116 5.26 -42.33 -28.33
C PHE A 116 4.93 -43.74 -27.86
N THR A 117 4.17 -43.89 -26.77
CA THR A 117 3.77 -45.19 -26.24
C THR A 117 2.49 -45.08 -25.42
N LEU A 118 1.72 -46.16 -25.36
CA LEU A 118 0.47 -46.19 -24.57
C LEU A 118 0.76 -46.13 -23.05
N PRO A 119 -0.16 -45.57 -22.25
CA PRO A 119 -0.18 -45.76 -20.80
C PRO A 119 -0.15 -47.26 -20.44
N ILE A 120 0.45 -47.63 -19.30
CA ILE A 120 0.57 -49.04 -18.90
C ILE A 120 -0.79 -49.75 -18.73
N GLN A 121 -1.85 -48.97 -18.48
CA GLN A 121 -3.22 -49.45 -18.31
C GLN A 121 -3.90 -49.80 -19.65
N GLU A 122 -3.41 -49.24 -20.75
CA GLU A 122 -3.99 -49.39 -22.09
C GLU A 122 -3.20 -50.38 -22.96
N GLU A 123 -2.09 -50.91 -22.45
CA GLU A 123 -1.29 -51.88 -23.18
C GLU A 123 -2.09 -53.18 -23.44
N PRO A 124 -2.23 -53.62 -24.71
CA PRO A 124 -2.89 -54.88 -25.04
C PRO A 124 -2.20 -56.10 -24.41
N ASN A 125 -0.91 -55.97 -24.13
CA ASN A 125 -0.10 -56.94 -23.41
C ASN A 125 0.75 -56.21 -22.36
N SER A 126 0.52 -56.50 -21.08
CA SER A 126 1.17 -55.83 -19.95
C SER A 126 2.70 -55.90 -19.97
N ASP A 127 3.29 -56.89 -20.64
CA ASP A 127 4.74 -57.11 -20.69
C ASP A 127 5.43 -56.46 -21.90
N GLN A 128 4.66 -55.81 -22.79
CA GLN A 128 5.18 -55.17 -24.00
C GLN A 128 4.82 -53.69 -24.05
N ASN A 129 5.65 -52.90 -24.74
CA ASN A 129 5.34 -51.50 -25.02
C ASN A 129 4.83 -51.40 -26.46
N THR A 130 3.65 -50.81 -26.63
CA THR A 130 3.17 -50.36 -27.94
C THR A 130 3.86 -49.05 -28.28
N TRP A 131 4.47 -48.96 -29.46
CA TRP A 131 5.15 -47.75 -29.95
C TRP A 131 4.27 -47.04 -30.97
N LEU A 132 4.20 -45.71 -30.85
CA LEU A 132 3.40 -44.83 -31.70
C LEU A 132 4.34 -43.92 -32.50
N GLU A 133 4.09 -43.75 -33.79
CA GLU A 133 4.94 -42.91 -34.66
C GLU A 133 4.67 -41.41 -34.51
N THR A 134 3.51 -41.00 -34.00
CA THR A 134 3.06 -39.59 -33.94
C THR A 134 4.10 -38.65 -33.33
N GLY A 135 4.66 -38.99 -32.17
CA GLY A 135 5.67 -38.16 -31.53
C GLY A 135 7.00 -38.12 -32.29
N PHE A 136 7.36 -39.20 -32.98
CA PHE A 136 8.59 -39.24 -33.80
C PHE A 136 8.45 -38.39 -35.07
N ASP A 137 7.31 -38.48 -35.77
CA ASP A 137 7.04 -37.67 -36.96
C ASP A 137 7.07 -36.16 -36.63
N ILE A 138 6.59 -35.77 -35.44
CA ILE A 138 6.65 -34.38 -34.98
C ILE A 138 8.10 -33.93 -34.76
N ILE A 139 8.94 -34.73 -34.10
CA ILE A 139 10.36 -34.40 -33.90
C ILE A 139 11.10 -34.32 -35.24
N ASP A 140 10.86 -35.26 -36.16
CA ASP A 140 11.46 -35.24 -37.50
C ASP A 140 11.13 -33.94 -38.25
N ASN A 141 9.88 -33.48 -38.18
CA ASN A 141 9.47 -32.19 -38.75
C ASN A 141 10.22 -31.02 -38.12
N VAL A 142 10.32 -30.95 -36.78
CA VAL A 142 11.03 -29.85 -36.10
C VAL A 142 12.51 -29.84 -36.49
N LEU A 143 13.15 -31.01 -36.61
CA LEU A 143 14.53 -31.13 -37.06
C LEU A 143 14.70 -30.66 -38.51
N GLU A 144 13.78 -31.03 -39.41
CA GLU A 144 13.77 -30.54 -40.80
C GLU A 144 13.65 -29.01 -40.86
N TRP A 145 12.84 -28.40 -40.00
CA TRP A 145 12.67 -26.95 -39.93
C TRP A 145 13.88 -26.25 -39.28
N ALA A 146 14.52 -26.86 -38.30
CA ALA A 146 15.64 -26.29 -37.55
C ALA A 146 16.98 -26.35 -38.31
N GLU A 147 17.19 -27.39 -39.12
CA GLU A 147 18.45 -27.64 -39.85
C GLU A 147 18.90 -26.45 -40.72
N PRO A 148 18.04 -25.83 -41.57
CA PRO A 148 18.42 -24.69 -42.41
C PRO A 148 18.95 -23.48 -41.62
N HIS A 149 18.53 -23.34 -40.37
CA HIS A 149 18.89 -22.24 -39.47
C HIS A 149 20.02 -22.58 -38.51
N GLN A 150 20.53 -23.81 -38.57
CA GLN A 150 21.53 -24.32 -37.64
C GLN A 150 21.08 -24.27 -36.18
N MET A 151 19.79 -24.48 -35.93
CA MET A 151 19.22 -24.47 -34.58
C MET A 151 19.29 -25.86 -33.95
N TYR A 152 19.67 -25.92 -32.68
CA TYR A 152 19.69 -27.16 -31.91
C TYR A 152 18.32 -27.47 -31.29
N VAL A 153 17.92 -28.74 -31.30
CA VAL A 153 16.69 -29.24 -30.69
C VAL A 153 17.06 -30.02 -29.42
N ILE A 154 16.57 -29.55 -28.27
CA ILE A 154 16.66 -30.26 -26.98
C ILE A 154 15.33 -30.96 -26.77
N LEU A 155 15.35 -32.27 -26.59
CA LEU A 155 14.14 -33.04 -26.31
C LEU A 155 13.95 -33.15 -24.80
N ASP A 156 12.82 -32.69 -24.30
CA ASP A 156 12.51 -32.65 -22.88
C ASP A 156 11.39 -33.64 -22.54
N MET A 157 11.62 -34.62 -21.66
CA MET A 157 10.53 -35.47 -21.17
C MET A 157 9.68 -34.71 -20.14
N HIS A 158 8.74 -33.94 -20.66
CA HIS A 158 7.92 -33.02 -19.89
C HIS A 158 6.75 -33.72 -19.18
N ALA A 159 6.14 -34.72 -19.81
CA ALA A 159 5.16 -35.61 -19.17
C ALA A 159 5.60 -37.07 -19.32
N ALA A 160 6.20 -37.61 -18.26
CA ALA A 160 6.72 -38.98 -18.21
C ALA A 160 5.60 -40.03 -18.02
N PRO A 161 5.83 -41.32 -18.35
CA PRO A 161 4.87 -42.39 -18.07
C PRO A 161 4.43 -42.41 -16.60
N GLY A 162 3.14 -42.18 -16.36
CA GLY A 162 2.55 -42.10 -15.03
C GLY A 162 2.74 -40.77 -14.29
N GLY A 163 3.46 -39.79 -14.85
CA GLY A 163 3.70 -38.50 -14.20
C GLY A 163 4.85 -38.53 -13.18
N GLN A 164 5.73 -37.53 -13.26
CA GLN A 164 6.93 -37.40 -12.42
C GLN A 164 6.75 -36.40 -11.24
N GLY A 165 5.69 -35.59 -11.25
CA GLY A 165 5.41 -34.58 -10.23
C GLY A 165 4.02 -34.72 -9.62
N ARG A 166 3.84 -34.20 -8.41
CA ARG A 166 2.53 -34.01 -7.78
C ARG A 166 1.74 -32.85 -8.37
N ASN A 167 2.42 -31.86 -8.95
CA ASN A 167 1.75 -30.79 -9.67
C ASN A 167 1.25 -31.32 -11.03
N SER A 168 0.02 -31.84 -11.03
CA SER A 168 -0.56 -32.54 -12.18
C SER A 168 -0.76 -31.65 -13.41
N GLU A 169 -0.88 -30.34 -13.22
CA GLU A 169 -1.14 -29.40 -14.32
C GLU A 169 0.02 -29.28 -15.31
N ILE A 170 1.24 -29.55 -14.86
CA ILE A 170 2.48 -29.42 -15.65
C ILE A 170 3.07 -30.79 -16.06
N SER A 171 2.80 -31.85 -15.29
CA SER A 171 3.36 -33.19 -15.56
C SER A 171 2.33 -34.21 -16.07
N ASP A 172 1.08 -33.80 -16.24
CA ASP A 172 -0.09 -34.65 -16.55
C ASP A 172 -0.23 -35.89 -15.62
N TYR A 173 0.04 -35.69 -14.33
CA TYR A 173 -0.11 -36.77 -13.34
C TYR A 173 -1.59 -37.02 -13.02
N ASP A 174 -2.05 -38.26 -13.22
CA ASP A 174 -3.39 -38.72 -12.81
C ASP A 174 -3.29 -39.42 -11.44
N PRO A 175 -3.80 -38.82 -10.35
CA PRO A 175 -3.69 -39.38 -9.01
C PRO A 175 -4.52 -40.66 -8.79
N SER A 176 -5.37 -41.06 -9.73
CA SER A 176 -6.08 -42.35 -9.69
C SER A 176 -5.21 -43.52 -10.19
N LYS A 177 -4.04 -43.23 -10.77
CA LYS A 177 -3.11 -44.20 -11.37
C LYS A 177 -1.75 -44.12 -10.66
N PRO A 178 -0.96 -45.21 -10.65
CA PRO A 178 0.36 -45.20 -10.02
C PRO A 178 1.32 -44.29 -10.79
N SER A 179 2.09 -43.48 -10.06
CA SER A 179 3.03 -42.52 -10.65
C SER A 179 4.26 -43.17 -11.28
N LEU A 180 5.17 -42.38 -11.86
CA LEU A 180 6.49 -42.85 -12.27
C LEU A 180 7.24 -43.50 -11.09
N TRP A 181 7.13 -42.91 -9.90
CA TRP A 181 7.90 -43.31 -8.72
C TRP A 181 7.36 -44.57 -8.05
N GLU A 182 6.06 -44.81 -8.20
CA GLU A 182 5.32 -45.91 -7.57
C GLU A 182 5.26 -47.18 -8.43
N SER A 183 5.56 -47.09 -9.73
CA SER A 183 5.44 -48.20 -10.69
C SER A 183 6.75 -48.51 -11.39
N GLU A 184 7.31 -49.70 -11.12
CA GLU A 184 8.49 -50.20 -11.85
C GLU A 184 8.21 -50.38 -13.35
N ARG A 185 6.94 -50.61 -13.73
CA ARG A 185 6.54 -50.70 -15.14
C ARG A 185 6.63 -49.33 -15.82
N ASN A 186 6.22 -48.26 -15.15
CA ASN A 186 6.38 -46.89 -15.64
C ASN A 186 7.86 -46.52 -15.78
N LYS A 187 8.69 -46.81 -14.76
CA LYS A 187 10.15 -46.60 -14.83
C LYS A 187 10.78 -47.32 -16.01
N THR A 188 10.48 -48.62 -16.16
CA THR A 188 10.99 -49.43 -17.27
C THR A 188 10.51 -48.89 -18.61
N LYS A 189 9.26 -48.44 -18.73
CA LYS A 189 8.70 -47.86 -19.94
C LYS A 189 9.40 -46.55 -20.31
N LEU A 190 9.65 -45.65 -19.36
CA LEU A 190 10.41 -44.42 -19.57
C LEU A 190 11.83 -44.71 -20.09
N VAL A 191 12.54 -45.64 -19.43
CA VAL A 191 13.90 -46.06 -19.83
C VAL A 191 13.91 -46.61 -21.27
N GLN A 192 12.94 -47.45 -21.63
CA GLN A 192 12.84 -47.99 -22.99
C GLN A 192 12.40 -46.93 -24.02
N LEU A 193 11.61 -45.94 -23.61
CA LEU A 193 11.23 -44.82 -24.48
C LEU A 193 12.46 -43.97 -24.83
N TRP A 194 13.26 -43.60 -23.84
CA TRP A 194 14.53 -42.89 -24.08
C TRP A 194 15.49 -43.69 -24.95
N LYS A 195 15.59 -45.01 -24.73
CA LYS A 195 16.34 -45.90 -25.64
C LYS A 195 15.85 -45.77 -27.09
N LYS A 196 14.53 -45.80 -27.30
CA LYS A 196 13.93 -45.71 -28.65
C LYS A 196 14.19 -44.36 -29.32
N ILE A 197 14.09 -43.28 -28.56
CA ILE A 197 14.42 -41.92 -29.03
C ILE A 197 15.90 -41.87 -29.43
N ALA A 198 16.80 -42.32 -28.56
CA ALA A 198 18.24 -42.35 -28.84
C ALA A 198 18.59 -43.25 -30.04
N GLU A 199 17.98 -44.43 -30.18
CA GLU A 199 18.19 -45.32 -31.34
C GLU A 199 17.89 -44.62 -32.67
N ARG A 200 16.88 -43.76 -32.73
CA ARG A 200 16.47 -43.03 -33.94
C ARG A 200 17.37 -41.83 -34.22
N TYR A 201 17.77 -41.09 -33.17
CA TYR A 201 18.37 -39.77 -33.34
C TYR A 201 19.86 -39.64 -33.04
N LYS A 202 20.54 -40.69 -32.57
CA LYS A 202 21.97 -40.67 -32.19
C LYS A 202 22.96 -40.08 -33.19
N ASP A 203 22.61 -40.10 -34.48
CA ASP A 203 23.45 -39.61 -35.58
C ASP A 203 23.01 -38.23 -36.10
N ASN A 204 21.95 -37.63 -35.55
CA ASN A 204 21.45 -36.32 -35.97
C ASN A 204 22.15 -35.18 -35.23
N LYS A 205 23.00 -34.43 -35.93
CA LYS A 205 23.79 -33.33 -35.35
C LYS A 205 22.98 -32.18 -34.75
N TRP A 206 21.72 -32.01 -35.15
CA TRP A 206 20.85 -30.94 -34.67
C TRP A 206 20.11 -31.30 -33.40
N ILE A 207 20.17 -32.55 -32.94
CA ILE A 207 19.84 -32.84 -31.54
C ILE A 207 20.94 -32.24 -30.67
N GLY A 208 20.57 -31.23 -29.88
CA GLY A 208 21.48 -30.59 -28.93
C GLY A 208 21.70 -31.44 -27.68
N GLY A 209 20.69 -32.23 -27.30
CA GLY A 209 20.72 -33.13 -26.16
C GLY A 209 19.34 -33.57 -25.70
N TYR A 210 19.32 -34.28 -24.59
CA TYR A 210 18.13 -34.85 -23.97
C TYR A 210 18.00 -34.34 -22.54
N ASP A 211 16.92 -33.62 -22.27
CA ASP A 211 16.48 -33.22 -20.95
C ASP A 211 15.57 -34.31 -20.38
N LEU A 212 16.13 -35.07 -19.44
CA LEU A 212 15.70 -36.46 -19.23
C LEU A 212 14.35 -36.59 -18.52
N ILE A 213 14.05 -35.68 -17.58
CA ILE A 213 12.82 -35.62 -16.79
C ILE A 213 12.62 -34.17 -16.31
N ASN A 214 11.57 -33.50 -16.78
CA ASN A 214 11.20 -32.14 -16.37
C ASN A 214 10.64 -32.06 -14.94
N GLU A 215 11.06 -31.05 -14.18
CA GLU A 215 10.45 -30.56 -12.93
C GLU A 215 9.94 -31.65 -11.98
N THR A 216 10.82 -32.58 -11.62
CA THR A 216 10.45 -33.58 -10.59
C THR A 216 10.12 -32.83 -9.28
N ASN A 217 8.92 -33.06 -8.73
CA ASN A 217 8.48 -32.48 -7.46
C ASN A 217 7.82 -33.56 -6.58
N TRP A 218 8.62 -34.52 -6.16
CA TRP A 218 8.15 -35.68 -5.40
C TRP A 218 8.96 -35.90 -4.12
N ASP A 219 8.42 -36.67 -3.17
CA ASP A 219 9.15 -37.06 -1.96
C ASP A 219 10.20 -38.14 -2.30
N LEU A 220 11.41 -37.70 -2.65
CA LEU A 220 12.54 -38.53 -3.06
C LEU A 220 13.73 -38.30 -2.11
N PRO A 221 13.72 -38.89 -0.91
CA PRO A 221 14.71 -38.60 0.13
C PRO A 221 16.14 -38.86 -0.37
N GLY A 222 16.97 -37.81 -0.31
CA GLY A 222 18.37 -37.85 -0.74
C GLY A 222 18.58 -38.07 -2.24
N GLY A 223 17.54 -37.90 -3.08
CA GLY A 223 17.63 -38.01 -4.54
C GLY A 223 17.97 -39.39 -5.09
N VAL A 224 18.01 -40.44 -4.26
CA VAL A 224 18.50 -41.78 -4.64
C VAL A 224 17.68 -42.40 -5.77
N ALA A 225 16.35 -42.29 -5.70
CA ALA A 225 15.46 -42.84 -6.73
C ALA A 225 15.52 -42.05 -8.05
N LEU A 226 15.74 -40.74 -7.98
CA LEU A 226 15.93 -39.88 -9.16
C LEU A 226 17.26 -40.22 -9.84
N ARG A 227 18.32 -40.43 -9.05
CA ARG A 227 19.62 -40.88 -9.55
C ARG A 227 19.54 -42.25 -10.24
N ASP A 228 18.87 -43.22 -9.63
CA ASP A 228 18.68 -44.56 -10.20
C ASP A 228 18.04 -44.51 -11.59
N ILE A 229 16.95 -43.74 -11.74
CA ILE A 229 16.26 -43.66 -13.03
C ILE A 229 17.13 -42.98 -14.09
N TYR A 230 17.86 -41.91 -13.74
CA TYR A 230 18.76 -41.27 -14.69
C TYR A 230 19.92 -42.17 -15.12
N GLU A 231 20.53 -42.94 -14.22
CA GLU A 231 21.60 -43.88 -14.59
C GLU A 231 21.07 -45.03 -15.47
N ARG A 232 19.84 -45.50 -15.23
CA ARG A 232 19.17 -46.49 -16.10
C ARG A 232 18.92 -45.93 -17.50
N ILE A 233 18.40 -44.70 -17.60
CA ILE A 233 18.19 -44.01 -18.88
C ILE A 233 19.53 -43.83 -19.61
N THR A 234 20.53 -43.29 -18.90
CA THR A 234 21.90 -43.06 -19.43
C THR A 234 22.49 -44.36 -19.99
N THR A 235 22.38 -45.46 -19.25
CA THR A 235 22.90 -46.78 -19.67
C THR A 235 22.30 -47.23 -21.00
N GLU A 236 20.99 -47.04 -21.21
CA GLU A 236 20.35 -47.44 -22.47
C GLU A 236 20.68 -46.49 -23.62
N ILE A 237 20.73 -45.18 -23.38
CA ILE A 237 21.13 -44.17 -24.38
C ILE A 237 22.56 -44.44 -24.86
N ARG A 238 23.51 -44.55 -23.93
CA ARG A 238 24.91 -44.86 -24.25
C ARG A 238 25.05 -46.26 -24.86
N GLY A 239 24.23 -47.22 -24.43
CA GLY A 239 24.21 -48.60 -24.94
C GLY A 239 23.90 -48.72 -26.43
N VAL A 240 23.19 -47.75 -27.03
CA VAL A 240 22.88 -47.71 -28.46
C VAL A 240 23.87 -46.87 -29.28
N GLY A 241 24.91 -46.37 -28.62
CA GLY A 241 25.97 -45.55 -29.20
C GLY A 241 25.65 -44.07 -29.30
N ASP A 242 24.59 -43.61 -28.62
CA ASP A 242 24.24 -42.19 -28.58
C ASP A 242 25.09 -41.45 -27.53
N ASN A 243 25.67 -40.34 -27.93
CA ASN A 243 26.59 -39.54 -27.12
C ASN A 243 26.16 -38.06 -27.06
N HIS A 244 24.92 -37.72 -27.42
CA HIS A 244 24.37 -36.38 -27.21
C HIS A 244 24.40 -35.99 -25.71
N ILE A 245 24.35 -34.68 -25.45
CA ILE A 245 24.37 -34.12 -24.09
C ILE A 245 23.14 -34.63 -23.30
N LEU A 246 23.35 -34.97 -22.03
CA LEU A 246 22.27 -35.25 -21.09
C LEU A 246 22.09 -34.05 -20.16
N PHE A 247 20.93 -33.40 -20.21
CA PHE A 247 20.55 -32.36 -19.27
C PHE A 247 19.86 -33.02 -18.07
N ILE A 248 20.35 -32.68 -16.87
CA ILE A 248 19.96 -33.31 -15.61
C ILE A 248 19.35 -32.26 -14.69
N GLU A 249 18.04 -32.33 -14.56
CA GLU A 249 17.27 -31.55 -13.59
C GLU A 249 17.24 -32.23 -12.21
N GLY A 250 17.11 -31.40 -11.16
CA GLY A 250 16.92 -31.83 -9.78
C GLY A 250 15.47 -32.19 -9.42
N ASN A 251 15.26 -32.57 -8.16
CA ASN A 251 13.93 -32.55 -7.54
C ASN A 251 13.52 -31.09 -7.24
N ASP A 252 12.36 -30.90 -6.61
CA ASP A 252 11.81 -29.59 -6.23
C ASP A 252 11.77 -28.61 -7.42
N TYR A 253 11.11 -29.03 -8.50
CA TYR A 253 10.97 -28.26 -9.74
C TYR A 253 12.32 -27.95 -10.41
N GLY A 254 13.20 -28.96 -10.46
CA GLY A 254 14.51 -28.84 -11.10
C GLY A 254 15.61 -28.18 -10.26
N ASN A 255 15.28 -27.67 -9.06
CA ASN A 255 16.18 -26.81 -8.27
C ASN A 255 16.90 -27.50 -7.10
N ASN A 256 16.68 -28.81 -6.88
CA ASN A 256 17.36 -29.58 -5.84
C ASN A 256 18.13 -30.78 -6.41
N HIS A 257 19.44 -30.59 -6.60
CA HIS A 257 20.35 -31.62 -7.13
C HIS A 257 20.96 -32.55 -6.06
N ALA A 258 20.38 -32.60 -4.85
CA ALA A 258 20.85 -33.51 -3.80
C ALA A 258 20.81 -34.96 -4.28
N GLY A 259 21.90 -35.70 -4.07
CA GLY A 259 22.03 -37.10 -4.52
C GLY A 259 22.37 -37.28 -6.01
N LEU A 260 22.48 -36.19 -6.78
CA LEU A 260 22.86 -36.24 -8.19
C LEU A 260 24.35 -35.98 -8.43
N THR A 261 25.17 -35.91 -7.39
CA THR A 261 26.62 -35.71 -7.45
C THR A 261 27.40 -36.89 -6.84
N PRO A 262 28.63 -37.20 -7.30
CA PRO A 262 29.30 -36.62 -8.48
C PRO A 262 28.59 -36.98 -9.81
N PRO A 263 28.90 -36.29 -10.92
CA PRO A 263 28.41 -36.63 -12.26
C PRO A 263 28.82 -38.08 -12.65
N TRP A 264 27.99 -38.75 -13.45
CA TRP A 264 28.22 -40.15 -13.91
C TRP A 264 28.46 -40.31 -15.41
N ASP A 265 28.24 -39.25 -16.18
CA ASP A 265 28.47 -39.22 -17.61
C ASP A 265 29.37 -38.03 -17.96
N ASP A 266 30.30 -38.23 -18.89
CA ASP A 266 31.27 -37.21 -19.28
C ASP A 266 30.65 -36.11 -20.16
N ASN A 267 29.47 -36.35 -20.76
CA ASN A 267 28.75 -35.41 -21.61
C ASN A 267 27.39 -35.02 -21.01
N MET A 268 27.46 -34.47 -19.79
CA MET A 268 26.30 -34.12 -18.96
C MET A 268 26.29 -32.63 -18.62
N VAL A 269 25.10 -32.04 -18.47
CA VAL A 269 24.88 -30.65 -18.04
C VAL A 269 23.86 -30.66 -16.89
N TYR A 270 24.11 -29.91 -15.82
CA TYR A 270 23.09 -29.72 -14.80
C TYR A 270 22.13 -28.61 -15.23
N SER A 271 20.83 -28.92 -15.20
CA SER A 271 19.75 -28.01 -15.54
C SER A 271 19.01 -27.55 -14.28
N PHE A 272 18.55 -26.29 -14.26
CA PHE A 272 17.75 -25.71 -13.19
C PHE A 272 16.76 -24.70 -13.76
N HIS A 273 15.69 -24.38 -13.04
CA HIS A 273 14.63 -23.46 -13.47
C HIS A 273 14.58 -22.21 -12.60
N LYS A 274 14.09 -21.09 -13.14
CA LYS A 274 13.96 -19.85 -12.37
C LYS A 274 12.70 -19.10 -12.78
N TYR A 275 11.84 -18.82 -11.81
CA TYR A 275 10.62 -18.04 -11.98
C TYR A 275 10.38 -17.14 -10.77
N TRP A 276 9.84 -15.93 -10.98
CA TRP A 276 9.34 -14.99 -9.95
C TRP A 276 10.23 -14.70 -8.71
N ASN A 277 11.51 -15.07 -8.73
CA ASN A 277 12.50 -14.67 -7.73
C ASN A 277 13.21 -13.38 -8.15
N SER A 278 13.95 -12.76 -7.22
CA SER A 278 14.88 -11.68 -7.53
C SER A 278 15.88 -12.06 -8.64
N THR A 279 16.49 -11.03 -9.25
CA THR A 279 17.49 -11.14 -10.32
C THR A 279 18.77 -10.36 -9.97
N ASN A 280 19.16 -10.38 -8.70
CA ASN A 280 20.38 -9.78 -8.19
C ASN A 280 21.61 -10.55 -8.66
N GLU A 281 22.79 -9.92 -8.66
CA GLU A 281 24.04 -10.52 -9.16
C GLU A 281 24.42 -11.83 -8.46
N ASN A 282 24.04 -11.99 -7.19
CA ASN A 282 24.34 -13.16 -6.36
C ASN A 282 23.24 -14.24 -6.36
N ASP A 283 22.17 -14.09 -7.13
CA ASP A 283 21.03 -15.02 -7.10
C ASP A 283 21.31 -16.40 -7.74
N LEU A 284 22.53 -16.61 -8.26
CA LEU A 284 23.01 -17.92 -8.73
C LEU A 284 24.02 -18.58 -7.77
N ASP A 285 24.38 -17.95 -6.64
CA ASP A 285 25.42 -18.45 -5.72
C ASP A 285 25.12 -19.84 -5.15
N TRP A 286 23.85 -20.23 -5.13
CA TRP A 286 23.43 -21.56 -4.68
C TRP A 286 23.77 -22.68 -5.70
N ILE A 287 23.82 -22.38 -7.00
CA ILE A 287 24.02 -23.38 -8.07
C ILE A 287 25.40 -23.30 -8.74
N LEU A 288 26.03 -22.12 -8.80
CA LEU A 288 27.37 -21.96 -9.41
C LEU A 288 28.44 -22.91 -8.81
N PRO A 289 28.46 -23.18 -7.48
CA PRO A 289 29.39 -24.13 -6.89
C PRO A 289 29.25 -25.55 -7.45
N LEU A 290 28.07 -25.96 -7.93
CA LEU A 290 27.87 -27.27 -8.54
C LEU A 290 28.73 -27.42 -9.81
N ARG A 291 28.70 -26.42 -10.69
CA ARG A 291 29.57 -26.37 -11.89
C ARG A 291 31.04 -26.30 -11.52
N ASP A 292 31.37 -25.47 -10.53
CA ASP A 292 32.77 -25.20 -10.21
C ASP A 292 33.46 -26.38 -9.54
N ASN A 293 32.77 -27.10 -8.66
CA ASN A 293 33.30 -28.25 -7.95
C ASN A 293 33.42 -29.49 -8.85
N TYR A 294 32.49 -29.67 -9.80
CA TYR A 294 32.44 -30.88 -10.63
C TYR A 294 32.92 -30.68 -12.07
N ASN A 295 33.24 -29.44 -12.48
CA ASN A 295 33.69 -29.10 -13.82
C ASN A 295 32.70 -29.54 -14.92
N VAL A 296 31.42 -29.22 -14.69
CA VAL A 296 30.26 -29.56 -15.53
C VAL A 296 29.50 -28.28 -15.86
N PRO A 297 28.98 -28.06 -17.09
CA PRO A 297 28.25 -26.84 -17.42
C PRO A 297 26.91 -26.73 -16.66
N LEU A 298 26.39 -25.51 -16.56
CA LEU A 298 25.01 -25.24 -16.17
C LEU A 298 24.19 -24.79 -17.36
N TRP A 299 22.90 -25.12 -17.33
CA TRP A 299 21.91 -24.58 -18.25
C TRP A 299 20.65 -24.24 -17.46
N MET A 300 20.06 -23.09 -17.75
CA MET A 300 18.77 -22.70 -17.20
C MET A 300 17.70 -23.28 -18.15
N GLY A 301 17.09 -24.40 -17.79
CA GLY A 301 16.23 -25.19 -18.68
C GLY A 301 14.88 -24.53 -18.98
N GLU A 302 14.39 -23.69 -18.06
CA GLU A 302 13.06 -23.12 -18.16
C GLU A 302 12.87 -21.86 -17.28
N SER A 303 12.36 -20.80 -17.89
CA SER A 303 12.02 -19.52 -17.23
C SER A 303 11.02 -18.73 -18.06
N GLY A 304 10.27 -17.82 -17.44
CA GLY A 304 9.23 -17.03 -18.10
C GLY A 304 8.25 -16.38 -17.14
N GLU A 305 7.02 -16.17 -17.61
CA GLU A 305 5.85 -15.78 -16.80
C GLU A 305 6.02 -14.48 -15.99
N ASN A 306 6.64 -13.46 -16.59
CA ASN A 306 6.97 -12.20 -15.91
C ASN A 306 7.09 -11.03 -16.91
N SER A 307 7.38 -9.84 -16.38
CA SER A 307 7.60 -8.62 -17.14
C SER A 307 8.84 -8.66 -18.04
N ASN A 308 8.88 -7.79 -19.06
CA ASN A 308 10.08 -7.57 -19.86
C ASN A 308 11.25 -7.01 -19.06
N LYS A 309 10.99 -6.27 -17.96
CA LYS A 309 12.05 -5.85 -17.04
C LYS A 309 12.72 -7.07 -16.42
N TRP A 310 11.92 -7.95 -15.82
CA TRP A 310 12.42 -9.18 -15.21
C TRP A 310 13.13 -10.06 -16.25
N TYR A 311 12.54 -10.23 -17.44
CA TYR A 311 13.14 -11.01 -18.54
C TYR A 311 14.55 -10.49 -18.87
N THR A 312 14.69 -9.17 -18.99
CA THR A 312 15.96 -8.53 -19.29
C THR A 312 16.99 -8.77 -18.18
N ASP A 313 16.59 -8.58 -16.93
CA ASP A 313 17.48 -8.69 -15.77
C ASP A 313 17.89 -10.17 -15.55
N ALA A 314 16.98 -11.12 -15.73
CA ALA A 314 17.24 -12.55 -15.64
C ALA A 314 18.20 -13.04 -16.74
N VAL A 315 17.97 -12.67 -18.00
CA VAL A 315 18.91 -13.02 -19.08
C VAL A 315 20.28 -12.39 -18.84
N HIS A 316 20.33 -11.13 -18.37
CA HIS A 316 21.60 -10.50 -18.01
C HIS A 316 22.34 -11.29 -16.91
N LEU A 317 21.63 -11.75 -15.88
CA LEU A 317 22.18 -12.58 -14.82
C LEU A 317 22.73 -13.92 -15.34
N PHE A 318 22.01 -14.61 -16.23
CA PHE A 318 22.45 -15.89 -16.78
C PHE A 318 23.68 -15.72 -17.68
N GLU A 319 23.63 -14.78 -18.63
CA GLU A 319 24.70 -14.63 -19.61
C GLU A 319 25.98 -14.04 -19.00
N SER A 320 25.88 -13.13 -18.03
CA SER A 320 27.05 -12.64 -17.28
C SER A 320 27.76 -13.75 -16.50
N ASN A 321 27.04 -14.81 -16.14
CA ASN A 321 27.56 -16.01 -15.48
C ASN A 321 27.87 -17.17 -16.44
N ASN A 322 27.81 -16.94 -17.76
CA ASN A 322 28.00 -17.95 -18.79
C ASN A 322 27.08 -19.17 -18.66
N VAL A 323 25.80 -18.92 -18.39
CA VAL A 323 24.74 -19.91 -18.30
C VAL A 323 23.79 -19.69 -19.47
N GLY A 324 23.63 -20.70 -20.33
CA GLY A 324 22.62 -20.68 -21.40
C GLY A 324 21.22 -20.84 -20.81
N TRP A 325 20.18 -20.56 -21.60
CA TRP A 325 18.80 -20.50 -21.11
C TRP A 325 17.80 -21.00 -22.16
N ALA A 326 16.60 -21.41 -21.73
CA ALA A 326 15.44 -21.61 -22.59
C ALA A 326 14.17 -20.96 -22.00
N TRP A 327 13.45 -20.23 -22.85
CA TRP A 327 12.31 -19.40 -22.42
C TRP A 327 10.96 -20.07 -22.67
N TRP A 328 10.09 -19.98 -21.67
CA TRP A 328 8.75 -20.55 -21.63
C TRP A 328 7.70 -19.42 -21.58
N ALA A 329 6.68 -19.37 -22.43
CA ALA A 329 6.43 -20.12 -23.65
C ALA A 329 6.10 -19.20 -24.84
N ILE A 330 6.26 -19.70 -26.07
CA ILE A 330 6.15 -18.87 -27.28
C ILE A 330 4.72 -18.37 -27.52
N LYS A 331 3.71 -19.16 -27.14
CA LYS A 331 2.28 -18.91 -27.34
C LYS A 331 1.49 -19.20 -26.07
N LYS A 332 0.66 -18.24 -25.62
CA LYS A 332 -0.31 -18.44 -24.52
C LYS A 332 -1.66 -17.81 -24.85
N LEU A 333 -2.73 -18.34 -24.25
CA LEU A 333 -4.08 -17.84 -24.49
C LEU A 333 -4.33 -16.51 -23.78
N GLY A 334 -4.59 -15.45 -24.55
CA GLY A 334 -5.08 -14.16 -24.03
C GLY A 334 -4.10 -13.34 -23.18
N ASP A 335 -2.87 -13.79 -23.01
CA ASP A 335 -1.88 -13.19 -22.11
C ASP A 335 -1.03 -12.08 -22.77
N ILE A 336 -0.23 -11.36 -21.98
CA ILE A 336 0.73 -10.35 -22.43
C ILE A 336 2.18 -10.83 -22.38
N ASP A 337 2.48 -11.87 -21.61
CA ASP A 337 3.83 -12.33 -21.22
C ASP A 337 4.50 -13.33 -22.17
N SER A 338 3.79 -13.74 -23.22
CA SER A 338 4.28 -14.60 -24.30
C SER A 338 4.47 -13.83 -25.59
N ALA A 339 5.43 -14.26 -26.42
CA ALA A 339 5.74 -13.61 -27.70
C ALA A 339 4.51 -13.52 -28.62
N PHE A 340 3.62 -14.52 -28.54
CA PHE A 340 2.36 -14.55 -29.28
C PHE A 340 1.18 -14.83 -28.35
N SER A 341 0.27 -13.86 -28.24
CA SER A 341 -0.99 -14.05 -27.54
C SER A 341 -2.02 -14.66 -28.48
N VAL A 342 -2.51 -15.86 -28.15
CA VAL A 342 -3.56 -16.56 -28.88
C VAL A 342 -4.90 -15.90 -28.55
N ILE A 343 -5.68 -15.57 -29.59
CA ILE A 343 -6.96 -14.90 -29.40
C ILE A 343 -7.99 -15.91 -28.86
N LYS A 344 -8.48 -15.68 -27.64
CA LYS A 344 -9.59 -16.45 -27.07
C LYS A 344 -10.90 -16.13 -27.81
N ASN A 345 -11.61 -17.17 -28.25
CA ASN A 345 -12.91 -17.00 -28.90
C ASN A 345 -14.06 -17.14 -27.89
N PRO A 346 -15.21 -16.46 -28.08
CA PRO A 346 -16.33 -16.49 -27.13
C PRO A 346 -16.86 -17.90 -26.84
N GLY A 347 -16.92 -18.78 -27.83
CA GLY A 347 -17.40 -20.16 -27.64
C GLY A 347 -16.50 -20.98 -26.71
N TYR A 348 -15.19 -20.74 -26.71
CA TYR A 348 -14.30 -21.35 -25.71
C TYR A 348 -14.64 -20.87 -24.29
N GLN A 349 -14.93 -19.58 -24.13
CA GLN A 349 -15.35 -19.06 -22.81
C GLN A 349 -16.67 -19.69 -22.34
N GLU A 350 -17.60 -19.99 -23.25
CA GLU A 350 -18.83 -20.72 -22.91
C GLU A 350 -18.54 -22.14 -22.40
N ILE A 351 -17.57 -22.85 -23.01
CA ILE A 351 -17.12 -24.18 -22.54
C ILE A 351 -16.53 -24.07 -21.12
N ILE A 352 -15.64 -23.09 -20.89
CA ILE A 352 -15.04 -22.87 -19.57
C ILE A 352 -16.11 -22.52 -18.53
N ASN A 353 -17.06 -21.63 -18.85
CA ASN A 353 -18.15 -21.27 -17.95
C ASN A 353 -19.02 -22.51 -17.62
N TYR A 354 -19.30 -23.36 -18.60
CA TYR A 354 -20.01 -24.62 -18.37
C TYR A 354 -19.25 -25.54 -17.42
N TRP A 355 -17.94 -25.73 -17.62
CA TRP A 355 -17.11 -26.56 -16.73
C TRP A 355 -17.01 -26.00 -15.30
N LYS A 356 -17.09 -24.68 -15.13
CA LYS A 356 -17.18 -24.00 -13.83
C LYS A 356 -18.58 -24.07 -13.20
N GLY A 357 -19.60 -24.49 -13.94
CA GLY A 357 -21.00 -24.44 -13.50
C GLY A 357 -21.61 -23.04 -13.53
N GLU A 358 -21.00 -22.11 -14.26
CA GLU A 358 -21.37 -20.70 -14.39
C GLU A 358 -22.15 -20.40 -15.69
N GLY A 359 -22.33 -21.41 -16.55
CA GLY A 359 -23.04 -21.30 -17.83
C GLY A 359 -23.78 -22.58 -18.23
N ASP A 360 -24.69 -22.44 -19.19
CA ASP A 360 -25.42 -23.58 -19.77
C ASP A 360 -24.48 -24.50 -20.57
N LYS A 361 -24.83 -25.80 -20.64
CA LYS A 361 -24.10 -26.76 -21.48
C LYS A 361 -24.18 -26.34 -22.96
N PRO A 362 -23.06 -26.05 -23.64
CA PRO A 362 -23.09 -25.75 -25.07
C PRO A 362 -23.49 -27.00 -25.87
N SER A 363 -24.00 -26.80 -27.09
CA SER A 363 -24.27 -27.92 -27.98
C SER A 363 -22.97 -28.60 -28.42
N GLU A 364 -23.05 -29.89 -28.77
CA GLU A 364 -21.88 -30.67 -29.24
C GLU A 364 -21.17 -30.01 -30.43
N ASP A 365 -21.95 -29.48 -31.37
CA ASP A 365 -21.43 -28.84 -32.59
C ASP A 365 -20.84 -27.45 -32.30
N ASP A 366 -21.47 -26.67 -31.41
CA ASP A 366 -20.94 -25.35 -31.02
C ASP A 366 -19.64 -25.49 -30.23
N ALA A 367 -19.58 -26.44 -29.30
CA ALA A 367 -18.37 -26.72 -28.52
C ALA A 367 -17.21 -27.18 -29.42
N PHE A 368 -17.48 -28.10 -30.35
CA PHE A 368 -16.48 -28.56 -31.30
C PHE A 368 -16.01 -27.43 -32.23
N ALA A 369 -16.93 -26.62 -32.77
CA ALA A 369 -16.60 -25.49 -33.62
C ALA A 369 -15.75 -24.44 -32.89
N ALA A 370 -16.05 -24.17 -31.62
CA ALA A 370 -15.29 -23.24 -30.78
C ALA A 370 -13.84 -23.72 -30.56
N MET A 371 -13.66 -25.02 -30.32
CA MET A 371 -12.34 -25.63 -30.12
C MET A 371 -11.52 -25.70 -31.42
N MET A 372 -12.14 -26.04 -32.54
CA MET A 372 -11.48 -25.97 -33.85
C MET A 372 -11.06 -24.54 -34.20
N LYS A 373 -11.91 -23.55 -33.88
CA LYS A 373 -11.56 -22.13 -34.04
C LYS A 373 -10.41 -21.73 -33.12
N LEU A 374 -10.34 -22.27 -31.91
CA LEU A 374 -9.22 -22.04 -30.99
C LEU A 374 -7.91 -22.61 -31.59
N ALA A 375 -7.93 -23.82 -32.12
CA ALA A 375 -6.77 -24.41 -32.81
C ALA A 375 -6.34 -23.59 -34.03
N ASP A 376 -7.28 -23.03 -34.81
CA ASP A 376 -6.95 -22.11 -35.91
C ASP A 376 -6.33 -20.80 -35.43
N ASN A 377 -6.69 -20.32 -34.24
CA ASN A 377 -6.12 -19.10 -33.68
C ASN A 377 -4.66 -19.27 -33.22
N LEU A 378 -4.11 -20.50 -33.16
CA LEU A 378 -2.70 -20.77 -32.85
C LEU A 378 -1.72 -20.44 -33.98
N LEU A 379 -2.23 -20.37 -35.23
CA LEU A 379 -1.40 -19.98 -36.38
C LEU A 379 -0.81 -18.60 -36.11
N ILE A 380 0.50 -18.44 -36.29
CA ILE A 380 1.24 -17.22 -35.93
C ILE A 380 0.61 -15.93 -36.49
N LYS A 381 0.04 -16.00 -37.71
CA LYS A 381 -0.68 -14.91 -38.39
C LYS A 381 -2.01 -14.50 -37.74
N ASN A 382 -2.58 -15.36 -36.90
CA ASN A 382 -3.82 -15.14 -36.16
C ASN A 382 -3.55 -14.73 -34.69
N CYS A 383 -2.30 -14.81 -34.24
CA CYS A 383 -1.89 -14.38 -32.91
C CYS A 383 -1.57 -12.89 -32.87
N LEU A 384 -1.63 -12.30 -31.67
CA LEU A 384 -1.11 -10.95 -31.42
C LEU A 384 0.38 -11.04 -31.07
N TYR A 385 1.24 -10.46 -31.90
CA TYR A 385 2.68 -10.45 -31.70
C TYR A 385 3.13 -9.38 -30.69
N ARG A 386 3.85 -9.80 -29.65
CA ARG A 386 4.42 -8.95 -28.60
C ARG A 386 5.90 -8.70 -28.86
N LYS A 387 6.19 -7.70 -29.69
CA LYS A 387 7.56 -7.36 -30.09
C LYS A 387 8.51 -7.04 -28.92
N GLY A 388 7.99 -6.60 -27.77
CA GLY A 388 8.81 -6.22 -26.61
C GLY A 388 9.53 -7.40 -25.98
N ILE A 389 8.95 -8.60 -26.05
CA ILE A 389 9.54 -9.80 -25.43
C ILE A 389 10.83 -10.21 -26.13
N LYS A 390 10.86 -10.24 -27.47
CA LYS A 390 12.12 -10.50 -28.21
C LYS A 390 13.20 -9.46 -27.89
N ASP A 391 12.79 -8.23 -27.63
CA ASP A 391 13.69 -7.12 -27.36
C ASP A 391 14.30 -7.28 -25.96
N ALA A 392 13.46 -7.62 -24.98
CA ALA A 392 13.82 -7.92 -23.60
C ALA A 392 14.76 -9.14 -23.47
N LEU A 393 14.59 -10.16 -24.32
CA LEU A 393 15.41 -11.37 -24.24
C LEU A 393 16.75 -11.28 -24.98
N LEU A 394 16.84 -10.46 -26.05
CA LEU A 394 18.02 -10.51 -26.93
C LEU A 394 18.78 -9.20 -27.05
N ARG A 395 18.11 -8.04 -27.03
CA ARG A 395 18.78 -6.74 -27.20
C ARG A 395 19.03 -6.07 -25.86
N GLN A 396 17.97 -5.90 -25.07
CA GLN A 396 18.01 -5.16 -23.81
C GLN A 396 19.11 -5.67 -22.85
N PRO A 397 19.35 -6.98 -22.66
CA PRO A 397 20.36 -7.45 -21.71
C PRO A 397 21.78 -6.92 -21.98
N HIS A 398 22.04 -6.46 -23.21
CA HIS A 398 23.35 -6.02 -23.69
C HIS A 398 23.46 -4.52 -24.00
N THR A 399 22.37 -3.74 -23.92
CA THR A 399 22.40 -2.30 -24.20
C THR A 399 21.37 -1.52 -23.39
N ASN A 400 21.62 -0.22 -23.25
CA ASN A 400 20.69 0.75 -22.65
C ASN A 400 20.03 1.63 -23.73
N GLU A 401 20.33 1.39 -25.01
CA GLU A 401 19.72 2.09 -26.14
C GLU A 401 18.21 1.90 -26.16
N THR A 402 17.47 2.95 -26.50
CA THR A 402 16.02 2.91 -26.70
C THR A 402 15.71 3.05 -28.18
N ILE A 403 14.73 2.29 -28.69
CA ILE A 403 14.29 2.36 -30.09
C ILE A 403 12.78 2.60 -30.18
N PRO A 404 12.27 3.28 -31.22
CA PRO A 404 10.83 3.49 -31.36
C PRO A 404 10.06 2.16 -31.39
N TYR A 405 8.87 2.11 -30.77
CA TYR A 405 8.04 0.89 -30.75
C TYR A 405 7.76 0.35 -32.14
N ASN A 406 7.31 1.21 -33.06
CA ASN A 406 7.03 0.88 -34.45
C ASN A 406 7.93 1.67 -35.40
N LYS A 407 7.91 2.98 -35.23
CA LYS A 407 8.68 4.00 -35.95
C LYS A 407 8.66 5.27 -35.08
N ALA A 408 9.53 6.22 -35.37
CA ALA A 408 9.43 7.54 -34.75
C ALA A 408 8.03 8.14 -34.98
N GLN A 409 7.41 8.65 -33.92
CA GLN A 409 6.06 9.24 -34.02
C GLN A 409 6.19 10.66 -34.61
N GLU A 410 5.26 11.07 -35.48
CA GLU A 410 5.42 12.29 -36.28
C GLU A 410 4.85 13.54 -35.59
N ILE A 411 5.59 14.65 -35.61
CA ILE A 411 5.16 15.97 -35.17
C ILE A 411 5.29 16.97 -36.32
N PRO A 412 4.24 17.73 -36.72
CA PRO A 412 2.87 17.72 -36.18
C PRO A 412 2.15 16.39 -36.42
N GLY A 413 1.28 16.00 -35.48
CA GLY A 413 0.59 14.71 -35.50
C GLY A 413 0.20 14.23 -34.11
N ILE A 414 -0.36 13.02 -34.04
CA ILE A 414 -0.75 12.38 -32.78
C ILE A 414 0.38 11.45 -32.34
N VAL A 415 0.83 11.62 -31.09
CA VAL A 415 1.68 10.68 -30.37
C VAL A 415 0.78 9.83 -29.47
N TYR A 416 0.72 8.51 -29.73
CA TYR A 416 -0.03 7.56 -28.89
C TYR A 416 0.83 7.12 -27.72
N LEU A 417 0.28 7.24 -26.49
CA LEU A 417 1.09 7.04 -25.29
C LEU A 417 1.37 5.56 -24.97
N SER A 418 0.57 4.64 -25.49
CA SER A 418 0.85 3.20 -25.40
C SER A 418 2.01 2.75 -26.32
N ASP A 419 2.39 3.56 -27.32
CA ASP A 419 3.46 3.30 -28.30
C ASP A 419 4.80 3.96 -27.88
N TYR A 420 5.12 3.96 -26.58
CA TYR A 420 6.41 4.44 -26.06
C TYR A 420 7.59 3.57 -26.52
N ASP A 421 8.82 4.06 -26.38
CA ASP A 421 9.99 3.35 -26.92
C ASP A 421 10.17 1.94 -26.32
N LEU A 422 10.82 1.05 -27.08
CA LEU A 422 11.34 -0.22 -26.58
C LEU A 422 12.69 0.01 -25.90
N GLY A 423 12.87 -0.59 -24.73
CA GLY A 423 14.12 -0.57 -24.00
C GLY A 423 13.90 -0.88 -22.52
N LYS A 424 15.02 -0.93 -21.79
CA LYS A 424 15.04 -1.20 -20.35
C LYS A 424 14.21 -0.19 -19.55
N SER A 425 13.61 -0.65 -18.47
CA SER A 425 13.15 0.22 -17.39
C SER A 425 14.31 1.07 -16.87
N GLY A 426 14.06 2.34 -16.57
CA GLY A 426 15.07 3.36 -16.31
C GLY A 426 15.65 4.03 -17.56
N PHE A 427 15.40 3.51 -18.77
CA PHE A 427 15.90 4.08 -20.04
C PHE A 427 14.78 4.46 -21.02
N ALA A 428 13.83 3.56 -21.29
CA ALA A 428 12.68 3.82 -22.16
C ALA A 428 11.44 4.28 -21.39
N TYR A 429 11.28 3.80 -20.17
CA TYR A 429 10.23 4.18 -19.24
C TYR A 429 10.72 3.95 -17.82
N TYR A 430 10.01 4.47 -16.84
CA TYR A 430 10.18 4.12 -15.43
C TYR A 430 8.80 4.05 -14.81
N ASP A 431 8.53 2.90 -14.20
CA ASP A 431 7.29 2.56 -13.52
C ASP A 431 7.68 2.02 -12.13
N LEU A 432 6.91 2.38 -11.10
CA LEU A 432 7.18 1.94 -9.73
C LEU A 432 6.98 0.42 -9.59
N ASP A 433 6.03 -0.13 -10.33
CA ASP A 433 5.63 -1.54 -10.28
C ASP A 433 5.96 -2.20 -11.61
N SER A 434 7.20 -2.68 -11.78
CA SER A 434 7.69 -3.07 -13.11
C SER A 434 8.06 -4.54 -13.28
N ALA A 435 7.96 -5.38 -12.24
CA ALA A 435 8.21 -6.82 -12.27
C ALA A 435 7.55 -7.54 -11.08
N ASP A 436 7.33 -8.86 -11.20
CA ASP A 436 6.86 -9.69 -10.08
C ASP A 436 8.02 -10.47 -9.44
N TYR A 437 8.12 -10.40 -8.11
CA TYR A 437 9.16 -11.05 -7.31
C TYR A 437 8.57 -11.90 -6.16
N ASN A 438 7.34 -12.39 -6.34
CA ASN A 438 6.54 -13.01 -5.29
C ASN A 438 7.20 -14.17 -4.53
N LEU A 439 8.10 -14.95 -5.14
CA LEU A 439 8.80 -16.04 -4.46
C LEU A 439 9.91 -15.53 -3.54
N SER A 440 10.40 -14.30 -3.76
CA SER A 440 11.36 -13.62 -2.89
C SER A 440 10.68 -12.69 -1.87
N THR A 441 9.54 -12.08 -2.22
CA THR A 441 8.85 -11.10 -1.36
C THR A 441 7.67 -11.69 -0.58
N GLY A 442 7.14 -12.84 -0.99
CA GLY A 442 5.93 -13.45 -0.44
C GLY A 442 4.62 -12.84 -0.95
N SER A 443 4.67 -11.87 -1.87
CA SER A 443 3.48 -11.17 -2.38
C SER A 443 3.56 -10.89 -3.88
N PHE A 444 2.46 -11.20 -4.57
CA PHE A 444 2.28 -10.89 -5.99
C PHE A 444 2.22 -9.38 -6.25
N GLN A 445 3.00 -8.94 -7.24
CA GLN A 445 2.98 -7.58 -7.77
C GLN A 445 2.63 -7.62 -9.26
N ALA A 446 1.51 -7.01 -9.64
CA ALA A 446 1.23 -6.80 -11.06
C ALA A 446 2.22 -5.77 -11.61
N TRP A 447 2.89 -6.09 -12.72
CA TRP A 447 3.81 -5.16 -13.40
C TRP A 447 3.14 -4.37 -14.53
N ASN A 448 1.98 -4.81 -14.98
CA ASN A 448 1.09 -4.06 -15.86
C ASN A 448 -0.32 -4.33 -15.36
N ARG A 449 -0.82 -3.46 -14.49
CA ARG A 449 -2.11 -3.55 -13.80
C ARG A 449 -3.29 -3.63 -14.76
N GLY A 450 -3.14 -3.07 -15.97
CA GLY A 450 -4.15 -3.17 -17.01
C GLY A 450 -4.14 -4.50 -17.78
N TRP A 451 -3.04 -5.26 -17.76
CA TRP A 451 -2.86 -6.52 -18.50
C TRP A 451 -3.16 -6.40 -19.98
N ARG A 452 -2.78 -5.29 -20.63
CA ARG A 452 -3.01 -5.06 -22.06
C ARG A 452 -1.76 -4.60 -22.78
N TYR A 453 -1.76 -4.90 -24.08
CA TYR A 453 -0.86 -4.40 -25.11
C TYR A 453 0.61 -4.80 -25.00
N ARG A 454 1.30 -4.54 -23.88
CA ARG A 454 2.74 -4.75 -23.72
C ARG A 454 3.04 -5.49 -22.42
N ASN A 455 4.10 -6.30 -22.45
CA ASN A 455 4.63 -7.00 -21.28
C ASN A 455 5.62 -6.16 -20.45
N ASP A 456 5.81 -4.90 -20.85
CA ASP A 456 6.64 -3.95 -20.12
C ASP A 456 5.94 -3.54 -18.82
N GLY A 457 6.69 -2.83 -17.97
CA GLY A 457 6.21 -2.39 -16.65
C GLY A 457 5.23 -1.22 -16.67
N VAL A 458 4.94 -0.60 -17.83
CA VAL A 458 3.96 0.51 -17.88
C VAL A 458 2.56 -0.05 -17.88
N ASP A 459 1.72 0.51 -17.03
CA ASP A 459 0.30 0.18 -16.94
C ASP A 459 -0.52 0.64 -18.15
N ILE A 460 -1.14 -0.32 -18.86
CA ILE A 460 -1.88 -0.04 -20.10
C ILE A 460 -3.25 -0.69 -20.07
N GLU A 461 -4.28 0.11 -20.38
CA GLU A 461 -5.66 -0.33 -20.50
C GLU A 461 -6.22 -0.08 -21.91
N THR A 462 -7.25 -0.84 -22.27
CA THR A 462 -8.01 -0.63 -23.51
C THR A 462 -8.98 0.55 -23.37
N ASN A 463 -9.20 1.30 -24.46
CA ASN A 463 -10.29 2.26 -24.56
C ASN A 463 -10.86 2.29 -26.00
N ASN A 464 -12.02 2.92 -26.15
CA ASN A 464 -12.67 3.14 -27.45
C ASN A 464 -12.69 4.62 -27.87
N ASP A 465 -11.79 5.45 -27.32
CA ASP A 465 -11.74 6.87 -27.64
C ASP A 465 -11.34 7.11 -29.11
N SER A 466 -11.97 8.08 -29.76
CA SER A 466 -11.72 8.36 -31.18
C SER A 466 -10.32 8.88 -31.49
N LYS A 467 -9.57 9.38 -30.49
CA LYS A 467 -8.19 9.86 -30.63
C LYS A 467 -7.17 8.89 -30.01
N SER A 468 -7.48 7.60 -29.95
CA SER A 468 -6.59 6.56 -29.45
C SER A 468 -6.18 5.57 -30.54
N ASN A 469 -5.22 4.70 -30.20
CA ASN A 469 -4.91 3.47 -30.94
C ASN A 469 -5.61 2.24 -30.32
N GLY A 470 -6.69 2.45 -29.57
CA GLY A 470 -7.38 1.43 -28.78
C GLY A 470 -6.86 1.28 -27.35
N TYR A 471 -5.80 2.00 -26.98
CA TYR A 471 -5.14 1.90 -25.68
C TYR A 471 -4.82 3.29 -25.08
N HIS A 472 -4.52 3.29 -23.79
CA HIS A 472 -4.03 4.43 -23.04
C HIS A 472 -3.15 3.94 -21.90
N ILE A 473 -2.28 4.82 -21.40
CA ILE A 473 -1.58 4.61 -20.15
C ILE A 473 -2.47 5.06 -18.99
N GLY A 474 -2.36 4.40 -17.85
CA GLY A 474 -3.14 4.67 -16.63
C GLY A 474 -2.37 4.30 -15.39
N PHE A 475 -3.02 4.33 -14.21
CA PHE A 475 -2.44 3.94 -12.92
C PHE A 475 -1.11 4.63 -12.54
N VAL A 476 -0.83 5.76 -13.15
CA VAL A 476 0.46 6.45 -13.05
C VAL A 476 0.74 7.01 -11.66
N GLY A 477 1.96 6.80 -11.18
CA GLY A 477 2.47 7.24 -9.89
C GLY A 477 3.40 8.47 -9.98
N LYS A 478 3.60 9.15 -8.84
CA LYS A 478 4.58 10.25 -8.77
C LYS A 478 6.00 9.73 -9.02
N GLY A 479 6.72 10.36 -9.92
CA GLY A 479 8.10 10.03 -10.27
C GLY A 479 8.21 9.15 -11.51
N GLU A 480 7.12 8.56 -11.98
CA GLU A 480 7.09 7.79 -13.21
C GLU A 480 7.27 8.68 -14.45
N TRP A 481 7.82 8.08 -15.49
CA TRP A 481 8.01 8.76 -16.76
C TRP A 481 8.09 7.78 -17.92
N ILE A 482 7.71 8.24 -19.11
CA ILE A 482 7.64 7.39 -20.30
C ILE A 482 8.22 8.17 -21.50
N LYS A 483 9.14 7.54 -22.25
CA LYS A 483 9.88 8.13 -23.38
C LYS A 483 9.29 7.75 -24.74
N TYR A 484 9.31 8.73 -25.64
CA TYR A 484 8.88 8.60 -27.04
C TYR A 484 9.94 9.22 -27.96
N THR A 485 10.42 8.44 -28.91
CA THR A 485 11.17 8.96 -30.04
C THR A 485 10.21 9.57 -31.06
N VAL A 486 10.35 10.86 -31.32
CA VAL A 486 9.52 11.62 -32.26
C VAL A 486 10.36 12.21 -33.39
N ASN A 487 9.78 12.32 -34.57
CA ASN A 487 10.33 13.04 -35.70
C ASN A 487 9.57 14.36 -35.89
N VAL A 488 10.22 15.49 -35.57
CA VAL A 488 9.65 16.82 -35.78
C VAL A 488 9.95 17.25 -37.21
N LYS A 489 8.91 17.31 -38.05
CA LYS A 489 9.06 17.59 -39.50
C LYS A 489 9.57 18.98 -39.82
N GLU A 490 9.28 19.96 -38.97
CA GLU A 490 9.67 21.35 -39.17
C GLU A 490 9.90 22.03 -37.83
N ALA A 491 10.91 22.88 -37.72
CA ALA A 491 11.06 23.73 -36.55
C ALA A 491 9.86 24.70 -36.44
N GLY A 492 9.43 25.02 -35.22
CA GLY A 492 8.27 25.90 -35.04
C GLY A 492 7.79 26.08 -33.61
N LEU A 493 6.74 26.88 -33.48
CA LEU A 493 5.93 27.05 -32.28
C LEU A 493 4.73 26.10 -32.34
N TYR A 494 4.54 25.32 -31.29
CA TYR A 494 3.58 24.24 -31.19
C TYR A 494 2.62 24.41 -30.01
N ARG A 495 1.45 23.81 -30.18
CA ARG A 495 0.49 23.48 -29.13
C ARG A 495 0.46 21.96 -28.95
N ALA A 496 0.45 21.49 -27.71
CA ALA A 496 0.24 20.09 -27.36
C ALA A 496 -1.16 19.91 -26.75
N ASP A 497 -1.97 19.06 -27.36
CA ASP A 497 -3.34 18.74 -26.94
C ASP A 497 -3.36 17.34 -26.29
N PHE A 498 -3.43 17.30 -24.97
CA PHE A 498 -3.42 16.07 -24.17
C PHE A 498 -4.84 15.49 -24.10
N ARG A 499 -5.01 14.24 -24.56
CA ARG A 499 -6.26 13.48 -24.44
C ARG A 499 -6.22 12.64 -23.17
N HIS A 500 -6.86 13.13 -22.11
CA HIS A 500 -6.77 12.54 -20.76
C HIS A 500 -8.14 12.36 -20.08
N ALA A 501 -8.21 11.48 -19.09
CA ALA A 501 -9.37 11.17 -18.27
C ALA A 501 -8.95 10.99 -16.80
N SER A 502 -9.77 11.45 -15.86
CA SER A 502 -9.54 11.24 -14.42
C SER A 502 -10.86 11.28 -13.66
N ALA A 503 -10.99 10.41 -12.65
CA ALA A 503 -12.12 10.48 -11.72
C ALA A 503 -11.96 11.61 -10.67
N ALA A 504 -10.73 12.06 -10.39
CA ALA A 504 -10.42 13.03 -9.34
C ALA A 504 -9.61 14.23 -9.84
N ASP A 505 -9.69 15.34 -9.10
CA ASP A 505 -8.87 16.52 -9.36
C ASP A 505 -7.41 16.31 -8.90
N GLY A 506 -6.48 17.06 -9.50
CA GLY A 506 -5.15 17.26 -8.96
C GLY A 506 -4.07 16.30 -9.46
N ALA A 507 -4.33 15.56 -10.54
CA ALA A 507 -3.25 14.86 -11.25
C ALA A 507 -2.33 15.85 -11.95
N ARG A 508 -1.02 15.61 -11.88
CA ARG A 508 0.04 16.52 -12.33
C ARG A 508 1.01 15.82 -13.25
N PHE A 509 1.25 16.41 -14.43
CA PHE A 509 2.24 15.89 -15.38
C PHE A 509 2.85 17.00 -16.24
N TYR A 510 3.99 16.72 -16.87
CA TYR A 510 4.67 17.63 -17.79
C TYR A 510 5.46 16.88 -18.86
N LEU A 511 5.83 17.59 -19.93
CA LEU A 511 6.70 17.07 -20.97
C LEU A 511 8.13 17.60 -20.80
N SER A 512 9.09 16.77 -21.17
CA SER A 512 10.48 17.18 -21.39
C SER A 512 10.95 16.71 -22.77
N ASN A 513 11.98 17.37 -23.28
CA ASN A 513 12.67 17.03 -24.51
C ASN A 513 14.17 16.95 -24.20
N ASN A 514 14.80 15.79 -24.42
CA ASN A 514 16.20 15.54 -24.06
C ASN A 514 16.52 15.96 -22.61
N ASP A 515 15.65 15.58 -21.66
CA ASP A 515 15.75 15.93 -20.22
C ASP A 515 15.74 17.44 -19.91
N GLN A 516 15.19 18.24 -20.84
CA GLN A 516 14.85 19.64 -20.63
C GLN A 516 13.33 19.82 -20.64
N ASN A 517 12.75 20.36 -19.57
CA ASN A 517 11.31 20.54 -19.51
C ASN A 517 10.82 21.42 -20.67
N LEU A 518 9.80 20.91 -21.37
CA LEU A 518 9.18 21.51 -22.53
C LEU A 518 7.88 22.23 -22.16
N THR A 519 7.24 21.80 -21.07
CA THR A 519 6.03 22.42 -20.52
C THR A 519 6.20 22.69 -19.03
N SER A 520 5.43 23.65 -18.52
CA SER A 520 5.18 23.73 -17.08
C SER A 520 4.41 22.49 -16.61
N VAL A 521 4.34 22.28 -15.30
CA VAL A 521 3.47 21.24 -14.73
C VAL A 521 2.02 21.59 -15.00
N LEU A 522 1.32 20.69 -15.68
CA LEU A 522 -0.11 20.77 -15.88
C LEU A 522 -0.82 20.06 -14.72
N SER A 523 -1.77 20.74 -14.09
CA SER A 523 -2.69 20.13 -13.12
C SER A 523 -4.04 19.92 -13.81
N THR A 524 -4.60 18.72 -13.74
CA THR A 524 -5.89 18.39 -14.34
C THR A 524 -7.00 18.37 -13.30
N ASN A 525 -8.21 18.75 -13.73
CA ASN A 525 -9.44 18.51 -12.98
C ASN A 525 -10.05 17.17 -13.40
N SER A 526 -10.94 16.64 -12.57
CA SER A 526 -11.79 15.48 -12.84
C SER A 526 -12.55 15.69 -14.15
N THR A 527 -12.58 14.63 -14.95
CA THR A 527 -13.28 14.59 -16.24
C THR A 527 -14.64 13.92 -16.13
N GLY A 528 -14.99 13.40 -14.95
CA GLY A 528 -16.23 12.66 -14.67
C GLY A 528 -16.00 11.17 -14.42
N GLY A 529 -14.89 10.60 -14.90
CA GLY A 529 -14.57 9.19 -14.76
C GLY A 529 -13.31 8.77 -15.53
N TRP A 530 -12.81 7.57 -15.24
CA TRP A 530 -11.54 7.04 -15.78
C TRP A 530 -11.50 6.81 -17.30
N PHE A 531 -12.66 6.81 -17.95
CA PHE A 531 -12.80 6.63 -19.40
C PHE A 531 -13.47 7.82 -20.10
N ASP A 532 -13.78 8.89 -19.36
CA ASP A 532 -14.41 10.10 -19.89
C ASP A 532 -13.32 11.06 -20.41
N PHE A 533 -12.72 10.72 -21.55
CA PHE A 533 -11.60 11.48 -22.10
C PHE A 533 -12.02 12.90 -22.55
N ILE A 534 -11.26 13.91 -22.11
CA ILE A 534 -11.34 15.30 -22.57
C ILE A 534 -9.98 15.74 -23.14
N THR A 535 -9.93 16.95 -23.71
CA THR A 535 -8.70 17.52 -24.23
C THR A 535 -8.30 18.77 -23.47
N THR A 536 -7.06 18.80 -22.99
CA THR A 536 -6.45 20.00 -22.40
C THR A 536 -5.23 20.40 -23.23
N SER A 537 -5.13 21.68 -23.57
CA SER A 537 -4.08 22.20 -24.46
C SER A 537 -3.01 22.98 -23.68
N MET A 538 -1.75 22.78 -24.05
CA MET A 538 -0.63 23.64 -23.66
C MET A 538 -0.05 24.33 -24.89
N ASN A 539 0.09 25.65 -24.82
CA ASN A 539 0.64 26.47 -25.91
C ASN A 539 2.09 26.86 -25.60
N GLY A 540 2.82 27.34 -26.60
CA GLY A 540 4.13 27.96 -26.39
C GLY A 540 5.32 27.00 -26.48
N LEU A 541 5.11 25.76 -26.95
CA LEU A 541 6.15 24.75 -27.08
C LEU A 541 7.01 25.08 -28.30
N VAL A 542 8.30 25.32 -28.11
CA VAL A 542 9.24 25.48 -29.23
C VAL A 542 9.92 24.15 -29.48
N LEU A 543 9.79 23.65 -30.71
CA LEU A 543 10.40 22.41 -31.16
C LEU A 543 11.29 22.69 -32.38
N ASN A 544 12.48 22.08 -32.39
CA ASN A 544 13.38 22.13 -33.55
C ASN A 544 13.03 21.00 -34.53
N GLU A 545 13.49 21.10 -35.79
CA GLU A 545 13.34 20.02 -36.77
C GLU A 545 14.23 18.81 -36.42
N GLY A 546 13.79 17.60 -36.76
CA GLY A 546 14.54 16.35 -36.65
C GLY A 546 14.05 15.42 -35.54
N ASN A 547 14.80 14.32 -35.34
CA ASN A 547 14.52 13.33 -34.30
C ASN A 547 14.78 13.90 -32.90
N GLN A 548 13.84 13.69 -31.99
CA GLN A 548 13.90 14.18 -30.61
C GLN A 548 13.31 13.13 -29.65
N GLU A 549 13.72 13.20 -28.39
CA GLU A 549 13.18 12.35 -27.32
C GLU A 549 12.23 13.16 -26.46
N ILE A 550 10.93 12.87 -26.54
CA ILE A 550 9.93 13.46 -25.65
C ILE A 550 9.68 12.49 -24.49
N LYS A 551 9.73 12.97 -23.26
CA LYS A 551 9.28 12.21 -22.09
C LYS A 551 8.07 12.90 -21.46
N ILE A 552 7.06 12.14 -21.10
CA ILE A 552 6.02 12.56 -20.15
C ILE A 552 6.46 12.15 -18.75
N HIS A 553 6.29 13.04 -17.78
CA HIS A 553 6.63 12.84 -16.36
C HIS A 553 5.40 13.05 -15.50
N PHE A 554 5.23 12.23 -14.46
CA PHE A 554 4.12 12.31 -13.50
C PHE A 554 4.62 12.84 -12.15
N ASP A 555 3.94 13.86 -11.62
CA ASP A 555 4.38 14.68 -10.47
C ASP A 555 3.37 14.69 -9.31
N SER A 556 2.45 13.73 -9.30
CA SER A 556 1.47 13.57 -8.22
C SER A 556 1.08 12.12 -8.03
N ASN A 557 0.66 11.77 -6.81
CA ASN A 557 0.03 10.49 -6.51
C ASN A 557 -1.45 10.43 -6.97
N ASN A 558 -2.00 11.54 -7.46
CA ASN A 558 -3.31 11.52 -8.12
C ASN A 558 -3.13 10.99 -9.54
N GLU A 559 -3.82 9.90 -9.84
CA GLU A 559 -3.72 9.17 -11.10
C GLU A 559 -4.45 9.92 -12.25
N VAL A 560 -3.98 9.71 -13.47
CA VAL A 560 -4.63 10.18 -14.69
C VAL A 560 -4.42 9.18 -15.83
N ASN A 561 -5.48 8.95 -16.57
CA ASN A 561 -5.44 8.14 -17.78
C ASN A 561 -5.12 9.04 -18.97
N ILE A 562 -4.09 8.73 -19.77
CA ILE A 562 -3.71 9.55 -20.92
C ILE A 562 -3.60 8.67 -22.17
N SER A 563 -4.41 8.99 -23.18
CA SER A 563 -4.44 8.21 -24.41
C SER A 563 -3.42 8.68 -25.45
N SER A 564 -3.37 9.99 -25.68
CA SER A 564 -2.54 10.57 -26.74
C SER A 564 -2.23 12.04 -26.51
N ILE A 565 -1.23 12.53 -27.26
CA ILE A 565 -0.88 13.95 -27.34
C ILE A 565 -0.87 14.36 -28.81
N GLU A 566 -1.72 15.30 -29.20
CA GLU A 566 -1.71 15.86 -30.55
C GLU A 566 -0.87 17.16 -30.58
N PHE A 567 0.20 17.16 -31.35
CA PHE A 567 1.04 18.33 -31.56
C PHE A 567 0.62 19.07 -32.83
N VAL A 568 0.26 20.35 -32.67
CA VAL A 568 -0.18 21.22 -33.76
C VAL A 568 0.80 22.38 -33.89
N LYS A 569 1.41 22.57 -35.07
CA LYS A 569 2.23 23.76 -35.37
C LYS A 569 1.31 24.97 -35.47
N VAL A 570 1.54 25.96 -34.63
CA VAL A 570 0.72 27.20 -34.52
C VAL A 570 1.47 28.46 -34.96
N GLY A 571 2.78 28.37 -35.19
CA GLY A 571 3.57 29.50 -35.67
C GLY A 571 5.06 29.18 -35.85
N GLU A 572 5.85 30.22 -36.05
CA GLU A 572 7.29 30.18 -36.19
C GLU A 572 8.00 30.53 -34.86
N ILE A 573 9.22 30.03 -34.65
CA ILE A 573 9.95 30.21 -33.38
C ILE A 573 10.12 31.68 -33.01
N ASN A 574 10.40 32.55 -33.99
CA ASN A 574 10.61 33.98 -33.78
C ASN A 574 9.35 34.75 -33.30
N GLN A 575 8.18 34.14 -33.39
CA GLN A 575 6.90 34.68 -32.89
C GLN A 575 6.70 34.37 -31.41
N ALA A 576 7.41 33.39 -30.85
CA ALA A 576 7.34 33.05 -29.44
C ALA A 576 8.06 34.11 -28.57
N ASN A 577 7.46 34.45 -27.43
CA ASN A 577 8.18 35.15 -26.36
C ASN A 577 9.25 34.23 -25.78
N PHE A 578 10.29 34.80 -25.17
CA PHE A 578 11.29 34.02 -24.44
C PHE A 578 10.93 34.03 -22.97
N SER A 579 10.50 32.88 -22.44
CA SER A 579 9.91 32.77 -21.11
C SER A 579 10.46 31.55 -20.37
N SER A 580 10.38 31.59 -19.05
CA SER A 580 10.59 30.42 -18.21
C SER A 580 9.46 29.40 -18.39
N VAL A 581 9.82 28.12 -18.35
CA VAL A 581 8.91 26.98 -18.51
C VAL A 581 8.66 26.34 -17.15
N SER A 582 9.75 25.98 -16.46
CA SER A 582 9.72 25.40 -15.12
C SER A 582 11.13 25.43 -14.51
N ALA A 583 11.25 25.02 -13.26
CA ALA A 583 12.54 24.78 -12.62
C ALA A 583 12.53 23.47 -11.84
N LYS A 584 13.69 22.84 -11.70
CA LYS A 584 13.87 21.58 -10.96
C LYS A 584 15.15 21.65 -10.12
N THR A 585 15.16 21.03 -8.95
CA THR A 585 16.38 20.84 -8.16
C THR A 585 17.39 19.94 -8.91
N GLY A 586 18.67 20.31 -8.90
CA GLY A 586 19.74 19.44 -9.35
C GLY A 586 20.03 18.34 -8.34
N SER A 587 20.55 17.20 -8.81
CA SER A 587 20.86 16.04 -7.96
C SER A 587 22.04 16.26 -7.01
N ASP A 588 22.79 17.36 -7.17
CA ASP A 588 23.86 17.77 -6.27
C ASP A 588 23.36 18.45 -4.99
N GLU A 589 22.03 18.60 -4.86
CA GLU A 589 21.35 19.25 -3.72
C GLU A 589 21.76 20.71 -3.53
N LYS A 590 22.47 21.32 -4.49
CA LYS A 590 22.98 22.69 -4.41
C LYS A 590 22.72 23.51 -5.65
N SER A 591 21.99 22.96 -6.61
CA SER A 591 21.65 23.67 -7.84
C SER A 591 20.15 23.62 -8.14
N ILE A 592 19.71 24.59 -8.92
CA ILE A 592 18.38 24.63 -9.52
C ILE A 592 18.57 24.77 -11.03
N GLU A 593 18.06 23.82 -11.80
CA GLU A 593 17.96 23.92 -13.26
C GLU A 593 16.68 24.68 -13.64
N LEU A 594 16.83 25.90 -14.16
CA LEU A 594 15.77 26.71 -14.75
C LEU A 594 15.66 26.40 -16.25
N TYR A 595 14.53 25.85 -16.67
CA TYR A 595 14.24 25.53 -18.06
C TYR A 595 13.46 26.65 -18.74
N LEU A 596 13.90 27.01 -19.94
CA LEU A 596 13.31 28.07 -20.77
C LEU A 596 12.75 27.48 -22.05
N ASN A 597 11.88 28.23 -22.73
CA ASN A 597 11.24 27.71 -23.94
C ASN A 597 12.14 27.80 -25.19
N GLN A 598 13.21 28.60 -25.18
CA GLN A 598 14.13 28.77 -26.31
C GLN A 598 15.59 28.60 -25.88
N ASP A 599 16.47 28.37 -26.85
CA ASP A 599 17.91 28.33 -26.64
C ASP A 599 18.43 29.65 -26.04
N VAL A 600 19.25 29.55 -24.99
CA VAL A 600 19.85 30.69 -24.31
C VAL A 600 21.07 31.21 -25.08
N ASP A 601 21.21 32.52 -25.19
CA ASP A 601 22.46 33.16 -25.59
C ASP A 601 23.39 33.26 -24.36
N GLU A 602 24.35 32.34 -24.26
CA GLU A 602 25.25 32.21 -23.11
C GLU A 602 26.02 33.51 -22.80
N ALA A 603 26.29 34.33 -23.82
CA ALA A 603 27.00 35.60 -23.66
C ALA A 603 26.20 36.64 -22.84
N THR A 604 24.90 36.39 -22.64
CA THR A 604 24.01 37.30 -21.89
C THR A 604 23.86 36.96 -20.41
N LEU A 605 24.52 35.90 -19.93
CA LEU A 605 24.47 35.49 -18.52
C LEU A 605 25.52 36.19 -17.64
N GLU A 606 26.35 37.07 -18.20
CA GLU A 606 27.31 37.83 -17.40
C GLU A 606 26.64 38.87 -16.50
N ASN A 607 27.04 38.92 -15.23
CA ASN A 607 26.56 39.92 -14.25
C ASN A 607 25.03 39.94 -14.05
N VAL A 608 24.40 38.76 -14.02
CA VAL A 608 22.95 38.57 -13.80
C VAL A 608 22.59 38.02 -12.40
N LEU A 609 23.58 37.82 -11.52
CA LEU A 609 23.37 37.20 -10.20
C LEU A 609 22.32 37.97 -9.38
N GLY A 610 22.39 39.30 -9.36
CA GLY A 610 21.43 40.15 -8.65
C GLY A 610 20.04 40.25 -9.29
N ASP A 611 19.84 39.65 -10.47
CA ASP A 611 18.53 39.62 -11.14
C ASP A 611 17.65 38.46 -10.61
N PHE A 612 18.26 37.48 -9.94
CA PHE A 612 17.60 36.31 -9.38
C PHE A 612 17.43 36.40 -7.86
N ASN A 613 16.33 35.84 -7.36
CA ASN A 613 16.14 35.56 -5.95
C ASN A 613 15.62 34.12 -5.77
N VAL A 614 16.17 33.39 -4.81
CA VAL A 614 15.74 32.03 -4.43
C VAL A 614 15.30 32.04 -2.98
N THR A 615 14.09 31.55 -2.70
CA THR A 615 13.55 31.48 -1.33
C THR A 615 13.14 30.07 -0.95
N VAL A 616 13.47 29.67 0.27
CA VAL A 616 13.00 28.45 0.94
C VAL A 616 12.25 28.85 2.20
N GLU A 617 10.99 28.44 2.33
CA GLU A 617 10.16 28.71 3.53
C GLU A 617 10.14 30.20 3.95
N SER A 618 10.16 31.11 2.96
CA SER A 618 10.23 32.58 3.12
C SER A 618 11.61 33.16 3.49
N SER A 619 12.66 32.34 3.60
CA SER A 619 14.04 32.77 3.78
C SER A 619 14.78 32.84 2.44
N ASN A 620 15.54 33.91 2.18
CA ASN A 620 16.37 34.01 0.98
C ASN A 620 17.61 33.13 1.12
N LEU A 621 17.95 32.39 0.06
CA LEU A 621 19.21 31.65 -0.05
C LEU A 621 20.25 32.46 -0.82
N ASN A 622 21.53 32.27 -0.48
CA ASN A 622 22.63 32.87 -1.21
C ASN A 622 22.89 32.11 -2.51
N ILE A 623 22.85 32.85 -3.63
CA ILE A 623 23.22 32.34 -4.95
C ILE A 623 24.73 32.50 -5.11
N GLN A 624 25.44 31.38 -5.30
CA GLN A 624 26.87 31.35 -5.55
C GLN A 624 27.20 31.80 -6.98
N SER A 625 26.48 31.26 -7.98
CA SER A 625 26.71 31.59 -9.39
C SER A 625 25.50 31.25 -10.27
N ILE A 626 25.44 31.88 -11.45
CA ILE A 626 24.51 31.57 -12.53
C ILE A 626 25.34 31.06 -13.71
N SER A 627 24.98 29.91 -14.28
CA SER A 627 25.75 29.28 -15.36
C SER A 627 24.86 28.70 -16.45
N TYR A 628 25.41 28.53 -17.65
CA TYR A 628 24.76 27.90 -18.78
C TYR A 628 25.04 26.39 -18.80
N ASN A 629 24.02 25.57 -19.07
CA ASN A 629 24.22 24.14 -19.28
C ASN A 629 24.46 23.84 -20.77
N ALA A 630 25.73 23.60 -21.14
CA ALA A 630 26.12 23.38 -22.53
C ALA A 630 25.47 22.16 -23.19
N SER A 631 25.14 21.12 -22.40
CA SER A 631 24.44 19.91 -22.88
C SER A 631 22.93 20.11 -23.01
N LYS A 632 22.39 21.17 -22.41
CA LYS A 632 20.97 21.49 -22.32
C LYS A 632 20.74 22.95 -22.72
N ALA A 633 20.66 23.22 -24.02
CA ALA A 633 20.76 24.59 -24.58
C ALA A 633 19.70 25.60 -24.10
N ARG A 634 18.57 25.12 -23.58
CA ARG A 634 17.50 25.92 -22.96
C ARG A 634 17.55 26.00 -21.42
N THR A 635 18.65 25.62 -20.79
CA THR A 635 18.75 25.52 -19.32
C THR A 635 19.79 26.48 -18.75
N ILE A 636 19.38 27.21 -17.71
CA ILE A 636 20.24 27.99 -16.82
C ILE A 636 20.36 27.23 -15.49
N VAL A 637 21.56 27.12 -14.94
CA VAL A 637 21.81 26.50 -13.64
C VAL A 637 22.11 27.60 -12.61
N ILE A 638 21.31 27.63 -11.55
CA ILE A 638 21.46 28.51 -10.39
C ILE A 638 22.15 27.71 -9.30
N ASN A 639 23.43 28.00 -9.02
CA ASN A 639 24.20 27.33 -7.99
C ASN A 639 24.06 28.08 -6.66
N LEU A 640 23.81 27.35 -5.57
CA LEU A 640 23.55 27.87 -4.23
C LEU A 640 24.72 27.56 -3.30
N GLU A 641 24.88 28.38 -2.25
CA GLU A 641 25.89 28.10 -1.21
C GLU A 641 25.46 26.95 -0.28
N ASP A 642 24.17 26.96 0.12
CA ASP A 642 23.57 25.98 1.03
C ASP A 642 22.91 24.81 0.29
N ASN A 643 22.82 23.67 0.98
CA ASN A 643 22.08 22.50 0.48
C ASN A 643 20.57 22.72 0.56
N LEU A 644 19.87 22.19 -0.44
CA LEU A 644 18.43 22.03 -0.52
C LEU A 644 18.03 20.67 0.04
N LEU A 645 16.82 20.57 0.59
CA LEU A 645 16.25 19.34 1.15
C LEU A 645 14.94 18.98 0.46
N PHE A 646 14.65 17.69 0.33
CA PHE A 646 13.45 17.16 -0.34
C PHE A 646 12.12 17.74 0.17
N THR A 647 12.01 18.05 1.46
CA THR A 647 10.78 18.57 2.08
C THR A 647 10.55 20.06 1.83
N GLN A 648 11.56 20.78 1.34
CA GLN A 648 11.51 22.23 1.23
C GLN A 648 10.66 22.69 0.03
N LYS A 649 9.82 23.70 0.27
CA LYS A 649 9.21 24.47 -0.81
C LYS A 649 10.16 25.56 -1.29
N ILE A 650 10.62 25.44 -2.53
CA ILE A 650 11.61 26.34 -3.14
C ILE A 650 10.90 27.19 -4.19
N LEU A 651 11.12 28.51 -4.14
CA LEU A 651 10.60 29.46 -5.11
C LEU A 651 11.73 30.27 -5.73
N ILE A 652 11.61 30.57 -7.02
CA ILE A 652 12.55 31.41 -7.77
C ILE A 652 11.85 32.62 -8.40
N THR A 653 12.57 33.74 -8.43
CA THR A 653 12.12 35.00 -9.05
C THR A 653 13.23 35.54 -9.95
N TYR A 654 12.86 36.01 -11.13
CA TYR A 654 13.73 36.75 -12.06
C TYR A 654 13.14 38.12 -12.35
N SER A 655 13.91 39.18 -12.10
CA SER A 655 13.46 40.58 -12.25
C SER A 655 14.29 41.40 -13.24
N GLY A 656 15.32 40.80 -13.84
CA GLY A 656 16.25 41.43 -14.78
C GLY A 656 15.68 41.62 -16.20
N ASP A 657 16.55 42.09 -17.10
CA ASP A 657 16.25 42.34 -18.53
C ASP A 657 17.41 41.99 -19.49
N LYS A 658 18.49 41.39 -18.96
CA LYS A 658 19.74 41.13 -19.70
C LYS A 658 19.75 39.82 -20.48
N ILE A 659 19.08 38.79 -19.95
CA ILE A 659 19.15 37.42 -20.48
C ILE A 659 18.36 37.35 -21.80
N LYS A 660 18.98 36.80 -22.84
CA LYS A 660 18.36 36.68 -24.17
C LYS A 660 18.38 35.27 -24.71
N SER A 661 17.43 34.99 -25.60
CA SER A 661 17.48 33.79 -26.45
C SER A 661 18.45 34.00 -27.61
N LYS A 662 18.88 32.93 -28.27
CA LYS A 662 19.65 32.99 -29.53
C LYS A 662 18.91 33.72 -30.67
N THR A 663 17.59 33.88 -30.58
CA THR A 663 16.81 34.70 -31.52
C THR A 663 16.74 36.17 -31.13
N GLY A 664 17.45 36.58 -30.08
CA GLY A 664 17.57 37.97 -29.62
C GLY A 664 16.40 38.50 -28.79
N LYS A 665 15.52 37.64 -28.27
CA LYS A 665 14.39 38.02 -27.40
C LYS A 665 14.84 38.09 -25.95
N ASN A 666 14.37 39.08 -25.18
CA ASN A 666 14.65 39.17 -23.75
C ASN A 666 13.80 38.15 -22.97
N LEU A 667 14.36 37.59 -21.89
CA LEU A 667 13.64 36.71 -20.97
C LEU A 667 12.56 37.50 -20.23
N ASP A 668 11.32 37.00 -20.30
CA ASP A 668 10.19 37.54 -19.57
C ASP A 668 10.42 37.41 -18.05
N LYS A 669 10.03 38.45 -17.30
CA LYS A 669 10.14 38.45 -15.83
C LYS A 669 9.13 37.49 -15.22
N PHE A 670 9.51 36.83 -14.14
CA PHE A 670 8.63 35.93 -13.39
C PHE A 670 8.93 36.01 -11.89
N SER A 671 7.93 35.74 -11.07
CA SER A 671 8.02 35.82 -9.60
C SER A 671 7.41 34.59 -8.96
N ASN A 672 8.04 34.12 -7.87
CA ASN A 672 7.57 33.00 -7.06
C ASN A 672 7.25 31.73 -7.89
N MET A 673 8.03 31.45 -8.93
CA MET A 673 7.92 30.20 -9.67
C MET A 673 8.38 29.07 -8.76
N GLU A 674 7.52 28.07 -8.58
CA GLU A 674 7.81 26.89 -7.78
C GLU A 674 8.80 25.98 -8.50
N VAL A 675 9.81 25.52 -7.77
CA VAL A 675 10.80 24.56 -8.25
C VAL A 675 10.31 23.15 -7.92
N LEU A 676 10.36 22.26 -8.91
CA LEU A 676 10.12 20.84 -8.72
C LEU A 676 11.24 20.26 -7.86
N ASN A 677 10.91 19.95 -6.61
CA ASN A 677 11.83 19.37 -5.66
C ASN A 677 11.82 17.85 -5.78
N ASN A 678 12.81 17.33 -6.51
CA ASN A 678 12.98 15.91 -6.79
C ASN A 678 14.24 15.37 -6.11
N LEU A 679 14.68 16.01 -5.02
CA LEU A 679 15.79 15.51 -4.21
C LEU A 679 15.38 14.22 -3.51
N GLU A 680 16.36 13.45 -3.07
CA GLU A 680 16.08 12.27 -2.26
C GLU A 680 15.80 12.67 -0.81
N PRO A 681 14.92 11.94 -0.09
CA PRO A 681 14.71 12.17 1.33
C PRO A 681 15.98 11.87 2.13
N ARG A 682 16.20 12.66 3.19
CA ARG A 682 17.31 12.50 4.12
C ARG A 682 16.83 12.67 5.55
N TYR A 683 17.44 11.94 6.47
CA TYR A 683 17.25 12.17 7.89
C TYR A 683 17.97 13.45 8.33
N VAL A 684 17.22 14.46 8.76
CA VAL A 684 17.77 15.73 9.23
C VAL A 684 18.16 15.60 10.70
N LEU A 685 19.45 15.55 11.02
CA LEU A 685 19.92 15.37 12.40
C LEU A 685 19.70 16.64 13.25
N PRO A 686 19.34 16.50 14.54
CA PRO A 686 19.08 15.25 15.27
C PRO A 686 17.77 14.56 14.85
N ALA A 687 17.82 13.22 14.70
CA ALA A 687 16.67 12.42 14.27
C ALA A 687 16.72 10.98 14.81
N LYS A 688 15.53 10.36 14.91
CA LYS A 688 15.36 8.91 15.04
C LYS A 688 15.35 8.29 13.65
N ILE A 689 16.11 7.23 13.48
CA ILE A 689 16.26 6.44 12.25
C ILE A 689 15.85 5.01 12.59
N GLU A 690 14.82 4.49 11.92
CA GLU A 690 14.45 3.08 12.04
C GLU A 690 15.53 2.24 11.34
N ALA A 691 15.95 1.13 11.96
CA ALA A 691 17.14 0.42 11.52
C ALA A 691 16.94 -0.31 10.18
N GLU A 692 15.69 -0.62 9.83
CA GLU A 692 15.30 -1.22 8.56
C GLU A 692 15.18 -0.21 7.40
N ASP A 693 15.15 1.10 7.67
CA ASP A 693 15.02 2.14 6.64
C ASP A 693 16.39 2.56 6.07
N TYR A 694 17.19 1.56 5.71
CA TYR A 694 18.51 1.75 5.10
C TYR A 694 18.41 1.95 3.57
N VAL A 695 19.38 2.66 3.00
CA VAL A 695 19.51 2.84 1.55
C VAL A 695 20.42 1.80 0.89
N ASN A 696 21.21 1.09 1.69
CA ASN A 696 22.10 0.02 1.26
C ASN A 696 22.44 -0.87 2.47
N MET A 697 22.66 -2.17 2.24
CA MET A 697 23.01 -3.12 3.30
C MET A 697 23.85 -4.28 2.77
N LEU A 698 24.50 -5.00 3.68
CA LEU A 698 25.14 -6.29 3.40
C LEU A 698 24.88 -7.25 4.56
N GLY A 699 24.37 -8.44 4.24
CA GLY A 699 24.25 -9.59 5.18
C GLY A 699 23.07 -9.54 6.14
N ILE A 700 22.23 -8.50 6.08
CA ILE A 700 21.16 -8.26 7.05
C ILE A 700 19.82 -8.86 6.58
N SER A 701 19.00 -9.30 7.54
CA SER A 701 17.58 -9.62 7.30
C SER A 701 16.67 -8.75 8.16
N VAL A 702 15.43 -8.56 7.72
CA VAL A 702 14.40 -7.79 8.43
C VAL A 702 13.34 -8.73 8.99
N GLU A 703 12.90 -8.50 10.23
CA GLU A 703 11.80 -9.24 10.86
C GLU A 703 10.84 -8.28 11.59
N SER A 704 9.67 -8.77 12.03
CA SER A 704 8.73 -7.96 12.81
C SER A 704 9.20 -7.82 14.26
N THR A 705 9.07 -6.61 14.81
CA THR A 705 9.48 -6.33 16.20
C THR A 705 8.31 -6.41 17.19
N THR A 706 8.58 -6.86 18.41
CA THR A 706 7.66 -6.76 19.55
C THR A 706 7.89 -5.53 20.43
N ASP A 707 8.81 -4.63 20.03
CA ASP A 707 9.08 -3.39 20.78
C ASP A 707 7.90 -2.43 20.74
N ASP A 708 7.92 -1.43 21.62
CA ASP A 708 6.91 -0.39 21.67
C ASP A 708 6.86 0.39 20.35
N GLY A 709 5.69 0.37 19.69
CA GLY A 709 5.46 0.98 18.38
C GLY A 709 5.24 -0.05 17.25
N GLY A 710 5.63 -1.31 17.44
CA GLY A 710 5.58 -2.33 16.40
C GLY A 710 6.53 -2.01 15.23
N GLY A 711 6.22 -2.53 14.04
CA GLY A 711 7.05 -2.34 12.84
C GLY A 711 8.02 -3.50 12.60
N SER A 712 9.21 -3.17 12.10
CA SER A 712 10.26 -4.12 11.81
C SER A 712 11.55 -3.79 12.56
N ASN A 713 12.47 -4.75 12.64
CA ASN A 713 13.83 -4.55 13.09
C ASN A 713 14.80 -5.25 12.15
N ILE A 714 16.07 -4.86 12.17
CA ILE A 714 17.13 -5.64 11.53
C ILE A 714 17.60 -6.75 12.47
N GLY A 715 18.00 -7.89 11.88
CA GLY A 715 18.46 -9.08 12.58
C GLY A 715 19.35 -9.95 11.69
N TYR A 716 19.69 -11.15 12.18
CA TYR A 716 20.65 -12.07 11.54
C TYR A 716 22.01 -11.43 11.27
N THR A 717 22.43 -10.56 12.19
CA THR A 717 23.66 -9.80 12.06
C THR A 717 24.88 -10.71 12.21
N ASP A 718 25.82 -10.60 11.27
CA ASP A 718 27.11 -11.27 11.23
C ASP A 718 28.26 -10.26 11.17
N GLN A 719 29.47 -10.74 11.48
CA GLN A 719 30.66 -9.88 11.43
C GLN A 719 30.94 -9.38 9.99
N ASN A 720 31.18 -8.08 9.86
CA ASN A 720 31.39 -7.32 8.61
C ASN A 720 30.11 -6.97 7.83
N ASP A 721 28.94 -7.30 8.35
CA ASP A 721 27.70 -6.75 7.84
C ASP A 721 27.65 -5.23 8.04
N TYR A 722 26.81 -4.55 7.26
CA TYR A 722 26.57 -3.13 7.44
C TYR A 722 25.19 -2.69 6.95
N VAL A 723 24.76 -1.52 7.42
CA VAL A 723 23.62 -0.76 6.89
C VAL A 723 24.00 0.71 6.70
N GLU A 724 23.50 1.35 5.65
CA GLU A 724 23.79 2.75 5.31
C GLU A 724 22.53 3.61 5.28
N TYR A 725 22.65 4.86 5.72
CA TYR A 725 21.55 5.84 5.79
C TYR A 725 21.97 7.17 5.17
N LYS A 726 21.06 7.83 4.45
CA LYS A 726 21.24 9.20 3.96
C LYS A 726 20.87 10.21 5.04
N ILE A 727 21.84 10.96 5.53
CA ILE A 727 21.63 11.98 6.57
C ILE A 727 21.97 13.38 6.05
N TYR A 728 21.33 14.38 6.66
CA TYR A 728 21.70 15.79 6.54
C TYR A 728 21.92 16.37 7.93
N ASN A 729 23.05 17.04 8.12
CA ASN A 729 23.34 17.74 9.35
C ASN A 729 23.41 19.25 9.10
N SER A 730 22.56 20.01 9.79
CA SER A 730 22.46 21.45 9.60
C SER A 730 23.69 22.21 10.13
N GLN A 731 24.43 21.63 11.09
CA GLN A 731 25.57 22.27 11.75
C GLN A 731 26.64 21.26 12.17
N THR A 732 27.92 21.57 11.99
CA THR A 732 29.02 20.72 12.46
C THR A 732 28.98 20.57 13.99
N ARG A 733 28.73 19.37 14.52
CA ARG A 733 28.65 19.11 15.97
C ARG A 733 28.80 17.63 16.30
N LYS A 734 28.94 17.33 17.61
CA LYS A 734 28.84 15.98 18.17
C LYS A 734 27.40 15.67 18.57
N PHE A 735 27.07 14.39 18.66
CA PHE A 735 25.76 13.89 19.07
C PHE A 735 25.88 12.84 20.18
N THR A 736 24.80 12.69 20.94
CA THR A 736 24.51 11.50 21.75
C THR A 736 23.68 10.55 20.91
N ILE A 737 24.03 9.27 20.87
CA ILE A 737 23.32 8.26 20.06
C ILE A 737 22.76 7.19 20.97
N ASP A 738 21.46 6.96 20.88
CA ASP A 738 20.77 5.86 21.52
C ASP A 738 20.52 4.74 20.51
N PHE A 739 20.83 3.50 20.89
CA PHE A 739 20.59 2.29 20.11
C PHE A 739 19.58 1.42 20.84
N ARG A 740 18.49 1.05 20.17
CA ARG A 740 17.47 0.15 20.72
C ARG A 740 17.70 -1.27 20.25
N VAL A 741 18.20 -2.12 21.14
CA VAL A 741 18.76 -3.43 20.78
C VAL A 741 18.18 -4.56 21.62
N ALA A 742 18.19 -5.75 21.05
CA ALA A 742 17.87 -7.01 21.72
C ALA A 742 18.90 -8.08 21.34
N ALA A 743 19.29 -8.94 22.28
CA ALA A 743 20.26 -10.00 22.02
C ALA A 743 20.03 -11.17 22.98
N ASN A 744 19.97 -12.39 22.44
CA ASN A 744 19.64 -13.58 23.22
C ASN A 744 20.83 -14.11 24.05
N SER A 745 21.97 -14.38 23.43
CA SER A 745 23.10 -15.07 24.09
C SER A 745 24.44 -14.36 23.98
N ASP A 746 24.66 -13.57 22.93
CA ASP A 746 25.97 -13.00 22.60
C ASP A 746 25.94 -11.48 22.61
N ALA A 747 26.96 -10.87 23.21
CA ALA A 747 27.15 -9.43 23.12
C ALA A 747 27.64 -9.07 21.72
N GLY A 748 26.82 -8.32 20.98
CA GLY A 748 27.18 -7.71 19.70
C GLY A 748 28.07 -6.48 19.84
N GLU A 749 28.60 -5.99 18.74
CA GLU A 749 29.45 -4.80 18.70
C GLU A 749 29.25 -4.03 17.40
N VAL A 750 29.11 -2.71 17.51
CA VAL A 750 28.85 -1.80 16.36
C VAL A 750 29.77 -0.60 16.35
N SER A 751 30.03 -0.03 15.17
CA SER A 751 30.67 1.29 15.00
C SER A 751 29.90 2.14 13.99
N LEU A 752 30.15 3.46 13.96
CA LEU A 752 29.56 4.36 12.97
C LEU A 752 30.63 5.15 12.23
N ASP A 753 30.51 5.17 10.90
CA ASP A 753 31.37 5.92 9.99
C ASP A 753 30.54 6.83 9.07
N LEU A 754 31.13 7.92 8.60
CA LEU A 754 30.66 8.59 7.38
C LEU A 754 31.38 7.99 6.17
N VAL A 755 30.65 7.77 5.09
CA VAL A 755 31.20 7.33 3.81
C VAL A 755 31.45 8.53 2.93
N ASP A 756 32.71 8.74 2.53
CA ASP A 756 33.05 9.68 1.45
C ASP A 756 32.92 8.95 0.12
N GLU A 757 31.79 9.17 -0.56
CA GLU A 757 31.47 8.54 -1.85
C GLU A 757 32.50 8.89 -2.95
N SER A 758 33.20 10.03 -2.85
CA SER A 758 34.16 10.45 -3.87
C SER A 758 35.52 9.74 -3.75
N THR A 759 35.90 9.31 -2.54
CA THR A 759 37.19 8.66 -2.29
C THR A 759 37.07 7.22 -1.79
N GLY A 760 35.86 6.75 -1.47
CA GLY A 760 35.60 5.46 -0.83
C GLY A 760 36.17 5.37 0.59
N ARG A 761 36.49 6.50 1.23
CA ARG A 761 37.07 6.53 2.58
C ARG A 761 35.98 6.58 3.64
N TYR A 762 36.25 5.91 4.75
CA TYR A 762 35.41 5.95 5.95
C TYR A 762 36.01 6.95 6.95
N ILE A 763 35.15 7.80 7.50
CA ILE A 763 35.50 8.75 8.56
C ILE A 763 34.78 8.31 9.82
N GLU A 764 35.52 7.79 10.80
CA GLU A 764 34.97 7.32 12.06
C GLU A 764 34.23 8.44 12.80
N VAL A 765 32.94 8.20 13.08
CA VAL A 765 32.08 9.09 13.89
C VAL A 765 32.00 8.57 15.32
N MET A 766 31.88 7.26 15.47
CA MET A 766 31.77 6.57 16.75
C MET A 766 32.62 5.29 16.68
N ASP A 767 33.57 5.20 17.60
CA ASP A 767 34.33 3.99 17.89
C ASP A 767 33.41 2.87 18.41
N ASN A 768 33.94 1.65 18.52
CA ASN A 768 33.13 0.48 18.84
C ASN A 768 32.29 0.61 20.13
N LEU A 769 31.02 0.23 20.05
CA LEU A 769 30.09 0.10 21.16
C LEU A 769 29.70 -1.37 21.33
N THR A 770 30.01 -1.95 22.50
CA THR A 770 29.51 -3.26 22.88
C THR A 770 28.04 -3.17 23.30
N LEU A 771 27.21 -4.05 22.73
CA LEU A 771 25.77 -4.14 23.01
C LEU A 771 25.49 -5.18 24.11
N PRO A 772 24.53 -4.92 25.01
CA PRO A 772 24.19 -5.83 26.11
C PRO A 772 23.37 -7.04 25.64
N VAL A 773 23.50 -8.15 26.36
CA VAL A 773 22.62 -9.32 26.22
C VAL A 773 21.34 -9.07 27.00
N THR A 774 20.18 -9.17 26.34
CA THR A 774 18.85 -8.97 26.93
C THR A 774 18.14 -10.29 27.27
N ASN A 775 18.74 -11.43 26.91
CA ASN A 775 18.26 -12.80 27.13
C ASN A 775 17.04 -13.22 26.28
N ASP A 776 16.70 -12.43 25.27
CA ASP A 776 15.69 -12.79 24.25
C ASP A 776 15.93 -11.93 22.99
N TRP A 777 15.58 -12.44 21.80
CA TRP A 777 15.74 -11.73 20.53
C TRP A 777 14.78 -10.54 20.37
N GLN A 778 13.76 -10.47 21.21
CA GLN A 778 12.69 -9.47 21.15
C GLN A 778 12.46 -8.81 22.53
N SER A 779 13.41 -8.97 23.46
CA SER A 779 13.47 -8.21 24.71
C SER A 779 14.39 -7.01 24.53
N TRP A 780 13.83 -5.81 24.55
CA TRP A 780 14.49 -4.60 24.06
C TRP A 780 15.05 -3.73 25.18
N THR A 781 16.27 -3.25 25.00
CA THR A 781 16.90 -2.25 25.87
C THR A 781 17.54 -1.13 25.04
N THR A 782 17.75 0.02 25.66
CA THR A 782 18.39 1.18 25.01
C THR A 782 19.79 1.37 25.57
N VAL A 783 20.76 1.53 24.67
CA VAL A 783 22.16 1.76 25.00
C VAL A 783 22.59 3.08 24.40
N THR A 784 23.30 3.91 25.17
CA THR A 784 23.65 5.27 24.75
C THR A 784 25.17 5.41 24.62
N LYS A 785 25.63 6.09 23.56
CA LYS A 785 27.04 6.48 23.38
C LYS A 785 27.15 7.84 22.69
N ASN A 786 28.10 8.65 23.13
CA ASN A 786 28.43 9.92 22.47
C ASN A 786 29.35 9.67 21.27
N THR A 787 29.19 10.45 20.21
CA THR A 787 30.08 10.42 19.06
C THR A 787 31.51 10.80 19.45
N SER A 788 32.48 10.02 19.01
CA SER A 788 33.91 10.27 19.21
C SER A 788 34.40 11.46 18.38
N ASN A 789 33.86 11.66 17.17
CA ASN A 789 34.15 12.80 16.29
C ASN A 789 32.89 13.61 15.94
N VAL A 790 33.07 14.82 15.41
CA VAL A 790 31.96 15.65 14.92
C VAL A 790 31.41 15.11 13.60
N ILE A 791 30.10 15.21 13.41
CA ILE A 791 29.49 15.09 12.09
C ILE A 791 29.47 16.49 11.47
N GLY A 792 30.05 16.65 10.28
CA GLY A 792 30.14 17.96 9.61
C GLY A 792 28.78 18.52 9.15
N LYS A 793 28.65 19.83 8.99
CA LYS A 793 27.50 20.44 8.26
C LYS A 793 27.46 19.88 6.84
N GLY A 794 26.27 19.53 6.36
CA GLY A 794 26.04 19.08 5.00
C GLY A 794 25.43 17.69 4.92
N VAL A 795 25.56 17.10 3.74
CA VAL A 795 24.92 15.85 3.33
C VAL A 795 25.93 14.72 3.46
N HIS A 796 25.54 13.61 4.06
CA HIS A 796 26.46 12.48 4.31
C HIS A 796 25.73 11.14 4.14
N ILE A 797 26.50 10.09 3.91
CA ILE A 797 26.09 8.70 4.10
C ILE A 797 26.64 8.23 5.43
N LEU A 798 25.77 7.82 6.34
CA LEU A 798 26.12 7.24 7.64
C LEU A 798 26.08 5.72 7.51
N ARG A 799 27.19 5.04 7.79
CA ARG A 799 27.27 3.57 7.82
C ARG A 799 27.35 3.08 9.26
N LEU A 800 26.46 2.17 9.62
CA LEU A 800 26.57 1.33 10.82
C LEU A 800 27.28 0.02 10.43
N ASN A 801 28.45 -0.20 11.01
CA ASN A 801 29.20 -1.44 10.81
C ASN A 801 28.89 -2.43 11.94
N ILE A 802 28.63 -3.68 11.59
CA ILE A 802 28.51 -4.78 12.53
C ILE A 802 29.91 -5.39 12.72
N ILE A 803 30.56 -5.00 13.81
CA ILE A 803 31.90 -5.49 14.17
C ILE A 803 31.81 -6.92 14.70
N LYS A 804 30.73 -7.20 15.43
CA LYS A 804 30.37 -8.53 15.92
C LYS A 804 28.85 -8.67 15.94
N GLY A 805 28.35 -9.69 15.24
CA GLY A 805 26.94 -10.01 15.13
C GLY A 805 26.31 -10.59 16.41
N GLY A 806 25.09 -11.12 16.27
CA GLY A 806 24.35 -11.78 17.35
C GLY A 806 23.37 -10.90 18.11
N PHE A 807 22.85 -9.84 17.48
CA PHE A 807 21.84 -8.94 18.04
C PHE A 807 20.83 -8.49 16.98
N ASN A 808 19.68 -8.03 17.47
CA ASN A 808 18.68 -7.29 16.73
C ASN A 808 18.77 -5.80 17.08
N LEU A 809 18.52 -4.93 16.10
CA LEU A 809 18.49 -3.47 16.26
C LEU A 809 17.18 -2.93 15.69
N ASN A 810 16.44 -2.20 16.51
CA ASN A 810 15.17 -1.59 16.13
C ASN A 810 15.39 -0.20 15.55
N TRP A 811 16.09 0.67 16.26
CA TRP A 811 16.34 2.04 15.81
C TRP A 811 17.59 2.67 16.40
N ILE A 812 18.05 3.74 15.75
CA ILE A 812 19.15 4.61 16.16
C ILE A 812 18.59 6.02 16.33
N ASN A 813 18.80 6.64 17.50
CA ASN A 813 18.30 7.99 17.77
C ASN A 813 19.44 8.96 18.08
N PHE A 814 19.62 9.96 17.23
CA PHE A 814 20.58 11.03 17.41
C PHE A 814 19.95 12.16 18.24
N ARG A 815 20.61 12.55 19.33
CA ARG A 815 20.24 13.67 20.20
C ARG A 815 21.41 14.65 20.32
N GLU A 816 21.10 15.89 20.66
CA GLU A 816 22.13 16.82 21.10
C GLU A 816 22.76 16.34 22.43
N ILE A 817 24.02 16.70 22.68
CA ILE A 817 24.71 16.32 23.91
C ILE A 817 24.12 17.13 25.08
N ASP A 818 23.88 16.44 26.19
CA ASP A 818 23.42 16.97 27.48
C ASP A 818 24.36 16.37 28.55
N SER A 819 25.30 17.18 29.03
CA SER A 819 26.45 16.76 29.83
C SER A 819 26.11 16.51 31.31
N ASP A 820 25.14 17.23 31.88
CA ASP A 820 24.70 17.05 33.28
C ASP A 820 23.38 16.28 33.42
N SER A 821 22.77 15.92 32.28
CA SER A 821 21.58 15.08 32.18
C SER A 821 20.37 15.68 32.88
N ASP A 822 20.24 17.00 32.83
CA ASP A 822 19.11 17.74 33.40
C ASP A 822 17.90 17.86 32.44
N GLY A 823 18.06 17.41 31.18
CA GLY A 823 17.05 17.43 30.14
C GLY A 823 17.17 18.59 29.15
N VAL A 824 18.17 19.46 29.30
CA VAL A 824 18.48 20.55 28.38
C VAL A 824 19.82 20.27 27.70
N SER A 825 19.87 20.37 26.37
CA SER A 825 21.12 20.19 25.62
C SER A 825 22.16 21.25 25.99
N ASP A 826 23.45 20.90 26.01
CA ASP A 826 24.58 21.81 26.28
C ASP A 826 24.55 23.09 25.44
N SER A 827 24.01 23.02 24.21
CA SER A 827 23.85 24.17 23.30
C SER A 827 22.94 25.27 23.85
N ASN A 828 21.97 24.88 24.69
CA ASN A 828 20.88 25.70 25.20
C ASN A 828 20.93 25.83 26.75
N ASP A 829 21.89 25.17 27.38
CA ASP A 829 22.03 25.11 28.84
C ASP A 829 22.97 26.23 29.36
N ASN A 830 22.42 27.08 30.23
CA ASN A 830 23.12 28.17 30.89
C ASN A 830 23.61 27.80 32.31
N CYS A 831 23.25 26.62 32.81
CA CYS A 831 23.53 26.10 34.15
C CYS A 831 24.12 24.67 34.10
N PRO A 832 25.32 24.48 33.52
CA PRO A 832 25.89 23.19 33.08
C PRO A 832 26.37 22.22 34.16
N ASN A 833 25.89 22.36 35.40
CA ASN A 833 26.20 21.45 36.51
C ASN A 833 24.98 21.26 37.40
N THR A 834 23.79 21.28 36.83
CA THR A 834 22.56 21.06 37.58
C THR A 834 22.51 19.60 38.04
N PRO A 835 22.36 19.33 39.35
CA PRO A 835 22.32 17.96 39.84
C PRO A 835 21.19 17.16 39.20
N GLN A 836 21.49 15.96 38.73
CA GLN A 836 20.52 15.05 38.11
C GLN A 836 19.24 14.90 38.96
N GLY A 837 18.07 15.09 38.33
CA GLY A 837 16.77 15.04 38.99
C GLY A 837 16.29 16.38 39.57
N THR A 838 17.09 17.44 39.48
CA THR A 838 16.64 18.81 39.76
C THR A 838 15.70 19.26 38.65
N ARG A 839 14.57 19.88 39.01
CA ARG A 839 13.68 20.50 38.02
C ARG A 839 14.30 21.80 37.51
N VAL A 840 14.50 21.87 36.22
CA VAL A 840 15.13 23.00 35.53
C VAL A 840 14.16 23.76 34.64
N ASP A 841 14.49 25.02 34.34
CA ASP A 841 13.80 25.81 33.32
C ASP A 841 14.29 25.46 31.90
N VAL A 842 13.83 26.19 30.88
CA VAL A 842 14.26 25.98 29.48
C VAL A 842 15.73 26.26 29.23
N ASN A 843 16.45 26.80 30.22
CA ASN A 843 17.87 27.12 30.15
C ASN A 843 18.73 26.22 31.04
N GLY A 844 18.20 25.11 31.55
CA GLY A 844 18.93 24.17 32.43
C GLY A 844 19.13 24.66 33.87
N CYS A 845 18.49 25.77 34.27
CA CYS A 845 18.73 26.36 35.58
C CYS A 845 17.73 25.87 36.65
N PRO A 846 18.19 25.51 37.88
CA PRO A 846 17.32 25.04 38.96
C PRO A 846 16.19 26.01 39.29
N VAL A 847 14.97 25.49 39.37
CA VAL A 847 13.78 26.25 39.77
C VAL A 847 13.50 26.01 41.25
N PHE A 848 13.20 27.08 42.00
CA PHE A 848 12.77 26.98 43.40
C PHE A 848 11.39 26.32 43.47
N GLU A 849 11.26 25.24 44.25
CA GLU A 849 10.01 24.50 44.42
C GLU A 849 9.70 24.25 45.90
N LEU A 850 8.40 24.19 46.20
CA LEU A 850 7.84 23.73 47.47
C LEU A 850 7.09 22.40 47.26
N PRO A 851 6.87 21.59 48.31
CA PRO A 851 6.05 20.39 48.20
C PRO A 851 4.68 20.68 47.59
N LEU A 852 4.16 19.79 46.73
CA LEU A 852 2.89 19.99 46.02
C LEU A 852 1.69 20.25 46.94
N ASN A 853 1.74 19.77 48.19
CA ASN A 853 0.71 19.94 49.20
C ASN A 853 0.96 21.14 50.13
N ASN A 854 1.90 22.03 49.80
CA ASN A 854 2.33 23.08 50.72
C ASN A 854 1.23 24.10 51.04
N PHE A 855 0.34 24.43 50.09
CA PHE A 855 -0.73 25.40 50.30
C PHE A 855 -2.10 24.74 50.34
N LYS A 856 -2.93 25.15 51.30
CA LYS A 856 -4.32 24.72 51.40
C LYS A 856 -5.24 25.94 51.45
N VAL A 857 -6.28 25.92 50.63
CA VAL A 857 -7.30 26.98 50.55
C VAL A 857 -8.69 26.34 50.61
N GLU A 858 -9.50 26.71 51.59
CA GLU A 858 -10.81 26.10 51.84
C GLU A 858 -11.90 27.15 52.10
N VAL A 859 -13.11 26.93 51.59
CA VAL A 859 -14.27 27.75 51.94
C VAL A 859 -14.78 27.34 53.32
N GLY A 860 -14.62 28.22 54.31
CA GLY A 860 -15.09 28.00 55.68
C GLY A 860 -16.61 28.14 55.83
N SER A 861 -17.23 29.08 55.10
CA SER A 861 -18.68 29.22 55.02
C SER A 861 -19.13 29.89 53.72
N ALA A 862 -20.29 29.48 53.22
CA ALA A 862 -21.00 30.16 52.14
C ALA A 862 -21.64 31.46 52.65
N THR A 863 -21.86 32.44 51.78
CA THR A 863 -22.55 33.68 52.13
C THR A 863 -24.07 33.52 51.98
N CYS A 864 -24.86 34.15 52.84
CA CYS A 864 -26.31 34.20 52.66
C CYS A 864 -26.69 35.09 51.46
N ILE A 865 -27.82 34.79 50.79
CA ILE A 865 -28.29 35.54 49.62
C ILE A 865 -28.49 37.02 50.00
N GLY A 866 -27.70 37.90 49.39
CA GLY A 866 -27.73 39.35 49.64
C GLY A 866 -26.87 39.84 50.82
N ASN A 867 -26.09 38.97 51.47
CA ASN A 867 -25.14 39.31 52.53
C ASN A 867 -23.67 39.18 52.06
N SER A 868 -22.73 39.46 52.96
CA SER A 868 -21.28 39.27 52.74
C SER A 868 -20.64 38.68 53.99
N ASP A 869 -21.04 37.45 54.34
CA ASP A 869 -20.64 36.75 55.56
C ASP A 869 -19.87 35.44 55.30
N GLY A 870 -19.42 35.22 54.06
CA GLY A 870 -18.59 34.08 53.70
C GLY A 870 -17.17 34.15 54.28
N VAL A 871 -16.53 32.98 54.38
CA VAL A 871 -15.17 32.82 54.95
C VAL A 871 -14.31 31.94 54.06
N ILE A 872 -13.05 32.33 53.84
CA ILE A 872 -11.99 31.50 53.24
C ILE A 872 -10.91 31.23 54.31
N ASN A 873 -10.54 29.96 54.50
CA ASN A 873 -9.46 29.51 55.37
C ASN A 873 -8.22 29.16 54.53
N LEU A 874 -7.05 29.50 55.04
CA LEU A 874 -5.76 29.40 54.38
C LEU A 874 -4.77 28.67 55.30
N SER A 875 -3.95 27.76 54.77
CA SER A 875 -2.84 27.20 55.53
C SER A 875 -1.62 26.84 54.68
N VAL A 876 -0.46 26.77 55.33
CA VAL A 876 0.81 26.32 54.75
C VAL A 876 1.39 25.14 55.53
N GLU A 877 2.01 24.17 54.85
CA GLU A 877 2.64 23.00 55.49
C GLU A 877 4.10 23.26 55.90
N ASP A 878 4.91 23.85 55.01
CA ASP A 878 6.31 24.17 55.26
C ASP A 878 6.43 25.52 55.97
N ALA A 879 6.56 25.49 57.29
CA ALA A 879 6.72 26.67 58.13
C ALA A 879 8.15 27.26 58.14
N SER A 880 9.08 26.74 57.33
CA SER A 880 10.46 27.26 57.27
C SER A 880 10.60 28.60 56.53
N TYR A 881 9.56 29.01 55.81
CA TYR A 881 9.47 30.30 55.12
C TYR A 881 8.32 31.15 55.66
N ASP A 882 8.45 32.46 55.50
CA ASP A 882 7.33 33.38 55.68
C ASP A 882 6.61 33.58 54.34
N TYR A 883 5.28 33.63 54.38
CA TYR A 883 4.43 33.77 53.20
C TYR A 883 3.63 35.06 53.25
N SER A 884 3.56 35.76 52.11
CA SER A 884 2.61 36.84 51.88
C SER A 884 1.44 36.29 51.06
N VAL A 885 0.22 36.47 51.54
CA VAL A 885 -0.99 35.98 50.88
C VAL A 885 -1.87 37.15 50.51
N THR A 886 -2.20 37.27 49.22
CA THR A 886 -3.13 38.28 48.72
C THR A 886 -4.45 37.61 48.37
N VAL A 887 -5.56 38.26 48.68
CA VAL A 887 -6.91 37.81 48.31
C VAL A 887 -7.61 38.95 47.60
N THR A 888 -8.17 38.70 46.41
CA THR A 888 -8.76 39.77 45.58
C THR A 888 -9.76 40.64 46.37
N GLY A 889 -9.52 41.95 46.37
CA GLY A 889 -10.40 42.92 47.03
C GLY A 889 -10.31 42.96 48.56
N GLN A 890 -9.38 42.23 49.16
CA GLN A 890 -9.10 42.20 50.60
C GLN A 890 -7.70 42.71 50.91
N SER A 891 -7.43 43.04 52.17
CA SER A 891 -6.09 43.43 52.61
C SER A 891 -5.16 42.22 52.66
N ASP A 892 -3.91 42.42 52.24
CA ASP A 892 -2.86 41.39 52.27
C ASP A 892 -2.68 40.78 53.66
N LEU A 893 -2.51 39.46 53.69
CA LEU A 893 -2.25 38.67 54.87
C LEU A 893 -0.80 38.17 54.87
N SER A 894 -0.31 37.81 56.06
CA SER A 894 0.97 37.11 56.20
C SER A 894 0.79 35.86 57.04
N ILE A 895 1.43 34.77 56.61
CA ILE A 895 1.54 33.53 57.36
C ILE A 895 3.03 33.37 57.69
N THR A 896 3.38 33.66 58.94
CA THR A 896 4.76 33.61 59.44
C THR A 896 4.91 32.43 60.41
N GLY A 897 6.08 31.80 60.49
CA GLY A 897 6.35 30.51 61.18
C GLY A 897 5.90 30.32 62.65
N THR A 898 5.20 31.29 63.25
CA THR A 898 4.47 31.17 64.53
C THR A 898 3.00 30.77 64.37
N SER A 899 2.41 30.87 63.17
CA SER A 899 1.06 30.41 62.82
C SER A 899 1.08 29.91 61.38
N THR A 900 0.66 28.66 61.14
CA THR A 900 0.59 28.05 59.80
C THR A 900 -0.75 28.29 59.11
N THR A 901 -1.66 29.05 59.71
CA THR A 901 -3.03 29.27 59.20
C THR A 901 -3.43 30.75 59.24
N ALA A 902 -4.31 31.15 58.33
CA ALA A 902 -4.99 32.44 58.30
C ALA A 902 -6.43 32.27 57.79
N SER A 903 -7.30 33.25 58.03
CA SER A 903 -8.65 33.27 57.45
C SER A 903 -9.09 34.67 57.07
N VAL A 904 -9.92 34.73 56.03
CA VAL A 904 -10.52 35.95 55.51
C VAL A 904 -12.03 35.82 55.66
N THR A 905 -12.65 36.77 56.36
CA THR A 905 -14.09 36.78 56.66
C THR A 905 -14.77 37.98 56.01
N GLY A 906 -16.10 37.97 55.94
CA GLY A 906 -16.86 39.10 55.40
C GLY A 906 -16.98 39.10 53.88
N LEU A 907 -16.90 37.91 53.27
CA LEU A 907 -16.84 37.76 51.82
C LEU A 907 -18.26 37.68 51.22
N ALA A 908 -18.52 38.51 50.21
CA ALA A 908 -19.70 38.41 49.36
C ALA A 908 -19.61 37.19 48.43
N LYS A 909 -20.73 36.83 47.79
CA LYS A 909 -20.72 35.83 46.72
C LYS A 909 -19.80 36.31 45.60
N GLY A 910 -18.86 35.47 45.22
CA GLY A 910 -17.89 35.82 44.20
C GLY A 910 -16.77 34.81 44.10
N THR A 911 -15.97 35.04 43.06
CA THR A 911 -14.74 34.31 42.79
C THR A 911 -13.58 35.16 43.32
N TYR A 912 -12.75 34.57 44.17
CA TYR A 912 -11.59 35.21 44.79
C TYR A 912 -10.32 34.51 44.31
N GLU A 913 -9.33 35.29 43.88
CA GLU A 913 -7.98 34.80 43.63
C GLU A 913 -7.17 34.95 44.91
N VAL A 914 -6.55 33.85 45.35
CA VAL A 914 -5.72 33.75 46.54
C VAL A 914 -4.29 33.42 46.10
N CYS A 915 -3.39 34.39 46.15
CA CYS A 915 -1.99 34.20 45.74
C CYS A 915 -1.05 34.15 46.92
N PHE A 916 -0.28 33.06 47.04
CA PHE A 916 0.80 32.90 48.01
C PHE A 916 2.13 33.29 47.37
N LYS A 917 2.90 34.14 48.05
CA LYS A 917 4.29 34.50 47.73
C LYS A 917 5.19 34.08 48.86
N VAL A 918 6.39 33.62 48.53
CA VAL A 918 7.43 33.30 49.53
C VAL A 918 8.31 34.53 49.74
N VAL A 919 8.40 35.01 50.98
CA VAL A 919 9.21 36.19 51.31
C VAL A 919 10.69 35.87 51.07
N GLY A 920 11.34 36.63 50.20
CA GLY A 920 12.76 36.46 49.84
C GLY A 920 13.01 35.62 48.58
N GLN A 921 11.97 35.13 47.90
CA GLN A 921 12.06 34.46 46.59
C GLN A 921 11.29 35.28 45.54
N ASP A 922 11.96 36.26 44.93
CA ASP A 922 11.35 37.31 44.08
C ASP A 922 10.70 36.82 42.77
N GLY A 923 10.60 35.50 42.55
CA GLY A 923 9.93 34.88 41.41
C GLY A 923 8.87 33.83 41.76
N TYR A 924 8.63 33.52 43.05
CA TYR A 924 7.67 32.49 43.44
C TYR A 924 6.31 33.08 43.84
N GLU A 925 5.30 32.84 43.00
CA GLU A 925 3.89 33.15 43.26
C GLU A 925 3.04 31.95 42.81
N GLN A 926 2.13 31.50 43.67
CA GLN A 926 1.14 30.48 43.33
C GLN A 926 -0.26 30.95 43.72
N CYS A 927 -1.13 31.04 42.72
CA CYS A 927 -2.49 31.54 42.87
C CYS A 927 -3.52 30.41 42.79
N PHE A 928 -4.56 30.52 43.60
CA PHE A 928 -5.70 29.61 43.64
C PHE A 928 -6.98 30.41 43.41
N GLU A 929 -7.89 29.87 42.61
CA GLU A 929 -9.22 30.44 42.46
C GLU A 929 -10.20 29.75 43.42
N VAL A 930 -10.95 30.55 44.20
CA VAL A 930 -11.89 30.06 45.21
C VAL A 930 -13.24 30.74 45.01
N VAL A 931 -14.30 29.94 44.96
CA VAL A 931 -15.66 30.45 44.81
C VAL A 931 -16.43 30.38 46.13
N VAL A 932 -16.83 31.54 46.66
CA VAL A 932 -17.77 31.62 47.78
C VAL A 932 -19.19 31.69 47.23
N GLY A 933 -19.98 30.63 47.47
CA GLY A 933 -21.34 30.47 46.95
C GLY A 933 -22.47 30.94 47.89
N GLU A 934 -23.72 30.75 47.43
CA GLU A 934 -24.97 30.93 48.19
C GLU A 934 -25.78 29.61 48.22
N PRO A 935 -26.56 29.32 49.27
CA PRO A 935 -27.43 28.13 49.31
C PRO A 935 -28.58 28.19 48.29
N LYS A 936 -29.07 27.03 47.82
CA LYS A 936 -30.16 26.94 46.83
C LYS A 936 -31.50 27.42 47.41
N PRO A 937 -32.41 28.06 46.65
CA PRO A 937 -33.75 28.43 47.14
C PRO A 937 -34.65 27.23 47.44
N LEU A 938 -35.59 27.35 48.39
CA LEU A 938 -36.65 26.36 48.60
C LEU A 938 -37.64 26.37 47.42
N SER A 939 -37.98 25.19 46.93
CA SER A 939 -39.02 24.94 45.93
C SER A 939 -39.91 23.79 46.41
N ALA A 940 -41.23 23.89 46.19
CA ALA A 940 -42.16 22.82 46.47
C ALA A 940 -43.33 22.84 45.47
N PHE A 941 -43.70 21.67 44.97
CA PHE A 941 -44.82 21.45 44.05
C PHE A 941 -45.84 20.54 44.73
N ILE A 942 -47.08 21.02 44.88
CA ILE A 942 -48.18 20.32 45.56
C ILE A 942 -49.22 19.92 44.52
N ASP A 943 -49.52 18.63 44.42
CA ASP A 943 -50.58 18.07 43.57
C ASP A 943 -51.69 17.44 44.42
N VAL A 944 -52.95 17.64 44.02
CA VAL A 944 -54.11 17.12 44.75
C VAL A 944 -55.16 16.56 43.79
N ASP A 945 -55.53 15.30 43.99
CA ASP A 945 -56.66 14.66 43.30
C ASP A 945 -57.97 15.01 44.00
N SER A 946 -58.77 15.85 43.35
CA SER A 946 -60.07 16.31 43.87
C SER A 946 -61.14 15.21 44.01
N ASN A 947 -60.97 14.05 43.35
CA ASN A 947 -61.92 12.94 43.40
C ASN A 947 -61.63 11.94 44.52
N SER A 948 -60.35 11.66 44.77
CA SER A 948 -59.91 10.72 45.81
C SER A 948 -59.52 11.41 47.13
N GLY A 949 -59.22 12.71 47.10
CA GLY A 949 -58.73 13.47 48.25
C GLY A 949 -57.24 13.29 48.53
N LYS A 950 -56.50 12.56 47.69
CA LYS A 950 -55.06 12.34 47.86
C LYS A 950 -54.25 13.57 47.46
N MET A 951 -53.24 13.91 48.27
CA MET A 951 -52.28 14.98 48.07
C MET A 951 -50.88 14.40 48.02
N SER A 952 -50.08 14.86 47.04
CA SER A 952 -48.65 14.59 46.96
C SER A 952 -47.87 15.89 46.85
N VAL A 953 -46.64 15.91 47.38
CA VAL A 953 -45.76 17.07 47.36
C VAL A 953 -44.36 16.62 46.97
N THR A 954 -43.73 17.33 46.04
CA THR A 954 -42.30 17.23 45.74
C THR A 954 -41.58 18.50 46.16
N MET A 955 -40.45 18.40 46.85
CA MET A 955 -39.71 19.51 47.47
C MET A 955 -38.25 19.48 47.02
N GLY A 956 -37.63 20.66 46.89
CA GLY A 956 -36.24 20.80 46.47
C GLY A 956 -35.60 22.04 47.11
N GLY A 957 -34.32 21.95 47.50
CA GLY A 957 -33.57 23.07 48.07
C GLY A 957 -32.92 22.77 49.43
N SER A 958 -33.36 21.73 50.14
CA SER A 958 -32.72 21.23 51.37
C SER A 958 -32.76 19.70 51.42
N SER A 959 -32.06 19.08 52.37
CA SER A 959 -32.22 17.65 52.67
C SER A 959 -33.32 17.38 53.70
N MET A 960 -33.90 18.42 54.31
CA MET A 960 -34.91 18.30 55.36
C MET A 960 -35.97 19.41 55.27
N TYR A 961 -37.25 19.02 55.42
CA TYR A 961 -38.40 19.92 55.27
C TYR A 961 -39.43 19.75 56.40
N TYR A 962 -40.26 20.78 56.60
CA TYR A 962 -41.41 20.79 57.50
C TYR A 962 -42.69 21.05 56.71
N VAL A 963 -43.63 20.08 56.69
CA VAL A 963 -44.92 20.18 56.01
C VAL A 963 -46.05 20.32 57.05
N ASN A 964 -46.74 21.45 57.03
CA ASN A 964 -47.88 21.76 57.90
C ASN A 964 -49.19 21.70 57.12
N ILE A 965 -50.16 20.92 57.61
CA ILE A 965 -51.52 20.84 57.04
C ILE A 965 -52.53 21.17 58.13
N ASN A 966 -53.28 22.26 57.95
CA ASN A 966 -54.31 22.72 58.88
C ASN A 966 -53.83 22.84 60.35
N GLY A 967 -52.56 23.19 60.57
CA GLY A 967 -51.96 23.35 61.89
C GLY A 967 -51.20 22.14 62.41
N VAL A 968 -51.26 20.98 61.73
CA VAL A 968 -50.48 19.78 62.10
C VAL A 968 -49.15 19.79 61.34
N ASN A 969 -48.03 19.89 62.05
CA ASN A 969 -46.69 19.97 61.45
C ASN A 969 -46.01 18.59 61.40
N THR A 970 -45.48 18.22 60.24
CA THR A 970 -44.79 16.95 60.00
C THR A 970 -43.39 17.23 59.47
N ARG A 971 -42.38 16.60 60.08
CA ARG A 971 -41.01 16.64 59.56
C ARG A 971 -40.84 15.57 58.47
N VAL A 972 -40.22 15.95 57.35
CA VAL A 972 -39.98 15.07 56.21
C VAL A 972 -38.49 15.06 55.89
N ASP A 973 -37.88 13.88 55.99
CA ASP A 973 -36.52 13.63 55.55
C ASP A 973 -36.61 13.01 54.14
N GLY A 974 -36.32 13.81 53.11
CA GLY A 974 -36.49 13.45 51.69
C GLY A 974 -37.36 14.44 50.91
N ASP A 975 -37.35 14.29 49.58
CA ASP A 975 -37.90 15.28 48.65
C ASP A 975 -39.40 15.06 48.32
N THR A 976 -40.06 14.07 48.92
CA THR A 976 -41.48 13.76 48.61
C THR A 976 -42.33 13.48 49.85
N PHE A 977 -43.59 13.92 49.84
CA PHE A 977 -44.56 13.69 50.92
C PHE A 977 -45.97 13.44 50.37
N GLU A 978 -46.68 12.42 50.86
CA GLU A 978 -48.05 12.08 50.45
C GLU A 978 -49.00 11.93 51.65
N THR A 979 -50.26 12.35 51.50
CA THR A 979 -51.33 12.19 52.51
C THR A 979 -52.73 12.31 51.90
N GLU A 980 -53.79 12.11 52.69
CA GLU A 980 -55.18 12.30 52.29
C GLU A 980 -55.78 13.54 52.98
N LEU A 981 -56.49 14.37 52.21
CA LEU A 981 -57.21 15.56 52.68
C LEU A 981 -58.68 15.24 52.95
N SER A 982 -59.21 15.80 54.04
CA SER A 982 -60.65 15.74 54.33
C SER A 982 -61.44 16.70 53.43
N THR A 983 -62.73 16.41 53.19
CA THR A 983 -63.65 17.30 52.47
C THR A 983 -63.77 18.66 53.16
N GLY A 984 -63.75 19.75 52.40
CA GLY A 984 -63.65 21.13 52.87
C GLY A 984 -62.31 21.79 52.51
N LEU A 985 -62.03 22.97 53.08
CA LEU A 985 -60.82 23.75 52.84
C LEU A 985 -59.65 23.23 53.69
N SER A 986 -58.50 22.99 53.05
CA SER A 986 -57.22 22.70 53.69
C SER A 986 -56.16 23.72 53.32
N ILE A 987 -55.35 24.17 54.29
CA ILE A 987 -54.21 25.09 54.13
C ILE A 987 -52.92 24.32 54.40
N ILE A 988 -52.01 24.31 53.43
CA ILE A 988 -50.74 23.58 53.43
C ILE A 988 -49.60 24.60 53.45
N THR A 989 -48.57 24.39 54.29
CA THR A 989 -47.36 25.23 54.38
C THR A 989 -46.09 24.38 54.45
N ILE A 990 -45.02 24.73 53.72
CA ILE A 990 -43.76 23.98 53.62
C ILE A 990 -42.55 24.91 53.88
N SER A 991 -41.62 24.51 54.75
CA SER A 991 -40.39 25.27 55.08
C SER A 991 -39.15 24.37 55.33
N THR A 992 -37.95 24.94 55.44
CA THR A 992 -36.68 24.24 55.79
C THR A 992 -36.12 24.69 57.15
N ASP A 993 -34.95 24.19 57.54
CA ASP A 993 -34.17 24.58 58.71
C ASP A 993 -33.41 25.91 58.55
N LEU A 994 -33.17 26.33 57.32
CA LEU A 994 -32.53 27.61 57.00
C LEU A 994 -33.60 28.67 56.72
N GLU A 995 -33.77 29.61 57.65
CA GLU A 995 -34.76 30.70 57.51
C GLU A 995 -34.61 31.51 56.22
N CYS A 996 -33.39 31.60 55.68
CA CYS A 996 -33.10 32.34 54.45
C CYS A 996 -33.61 31.69 53.15
N GLN A 997 -34.13 30.45 53.19
CA GLN A 997 -34.65 29.76 52.00
C GLN A 997 -36.15 30.00 51.72
N GLY A 998 -36.89 30.59 52.66
CA GLY A 998 -38.31 30.95 52.50
C GLY A 998 -39.33 29.86 52.86
N VAL A 999 -40.62 30.11 52.56
CA VAL A 999 -41.76 29.24 52.89
C VAL A 999 -42.76 29.19 51.72
N VAL A 1000 -43.30 28.00 51.39
CA VAL A 1000 -44.36 27.80 50.37
C VAL A 1000 -45.71 27.55 51.04
N LYS A 1001 -46.80 28.17 50.58
CA LYS A 1001 -48.16 28.02 51.14
C LYS A 1001 -49.24 27.88 50.06
N GLN A 1002 -50.17 26.94 50.21
CA GLN A 1002 -51.29 26.68 49.27
C GLN A 1002 -52.60 26.33 49.98
N GLU A 1003 -53.74 26.71 49.40
CA GLU A 1003 -55.08 26.37 49.88
C GLU A 1003 -55.81 25.46 48.87
N VAL A 1004 -56.46 24.39 49.36
CA VAL A 1004 -57.13 23.38 48.51
C VAL A 1004 -58.50 23.02 49.08
N PHE A 1005 -59.54 22.90 48.24
CA PHE A 1005 -60.90 22.57 48.65
C PHE A 1005 -61.39 21.27 47.99
N ILE A 1006 -61.87 20.31 48.80
CA ILE A 1006 -62.42 19.02 48.32
C ILE A 1006 -63.94 18.98 48.58
N SER A 1007 -64.75 18.79 47.54
CA SER A 1007 -66.22 18.88 47.62
C SER A 1007 -66.91 17.51 47.81
N GLU A 1008 -67.98 17.50 48.61
CA GLU A 1008 -68.96 16.41 48.73
C GLU A 1008 -69.73 16.15 47.43
N LYS A 1009 -70.21 14.90 47.22
CA LYS A 1009 -70.91 14.44 46.00
C LYS A 1009 -72.40 14.77 45.99
N ILE A 1010 -72.95 15.04 44.81
CA ILE A 1010 -74.39 15.30 44.60
C ILE A 1010 -75.01 14.38 43.54
N HIS A 1011 -76.33 14.16 43.61
CA HIS A 1011 -77.10 13.40 42.62
C HIS A 1011 -78.42 14.10 42.29
N TYR A 1012 -78.81 14.19 41.01
CA TYR A 1012 -80.00 14.96 40.61
C TYR A 1012 -80.87 14.27 39.54
N TYR A 1013 -82.20 14.41 39.64
CA TYR A 1013 -83.19 13.78 38.74
C TYR A 1013 -84.61 14.39 38.86
N PRO A 1014 -85.49 14.22 37.87
CA PRO A 1014 -85.20 13.75 36.51
C PRO A 1014 -84.47 14.82 35.70
N ASN A 1015 -83.67 14.38 34.73
CA ASN A 1015 -83.00 15.24 33.77
C ASN A 1015 -82.88 14.46 32.44
N PRO A 1016 -83.64 14.82 31.36
CA PRO A 1016 -84.41 16.04 31.17
C PRO A 1016 -85.63 16.19 32.09
N THR A 1017 -86.08 17.42 32.34
CA THR A 1017 -87.28 17.72 33.15
C THR A 1017 -88.25 18.61 32.40
N LEU A 1018 -89.55 18.49 32.70
CA LEU A 1018 -90.57 19.43 32.24
C LEU A 1018 -90.78 20.60 33.22
N ARG A 1019 -90.43 20.40 34.50
CA ARG A 1019 -90.69 21.36 35.60
C ARG A 1019 -89.56 21.41 36.62
N ASN A 1020 -89.60 20.56 37.65
CA ASN A 1020 -88.68 20.62 38.79
C ASN A 1020 -87.64 19.48 38.73
N VAL A 1021 -86.44 19.74 39.25
CA VAL A 1021 -85.39 18.73 39.47
C VAL A 1021 -85.11 18.60 40.96
N ASN A 1022 -85.05 17.37 41.43
CA ASN A 1022 -84.63 17.05 42.79
C ASN A 1022 -83.13 16.87 42.79
N VAL A 1023 -82.44 17.47 43.75
CA VAL A 1023 -80.99 17.29 43.93
C VAL A 1023 -80.75 16.80 45.35
N HIS A 1024 -80.16 15.62 45.48
CA HIS A 1024 -79.63 15.10 46.73
C HIS A 1024 -78.23 15.65 46.94
N VAL A 1025 -78.00 16.24 48.09
CA VAL A 1025 -76.72 16.85 48.47
C VAL A 1025 -76.09 16.03 49.58
N GLY A 1026 -74.91 15.45 49.31
CA GLY A 1026 -74.12 14.69 50.28
C GLY A 1026 -73.66 15.52 51.49
N GLY A 1027 -72.96 14.87 52.42
CA GLY A 1027 -72.47 15.50 53.66
C GLY A 1027 -73.56 15.94 54.64
N GLU A 1028 -73.14 16.77 55.61
CA GLU A 1028 -73.99 17.21 56.74
C GLU A 1028 -74.44 18.68 56.66
N ASP A 1029 -74.08 19.40 55.58
CA ASP A 1029 -74.37 20.84 55.45
C ASP A 1029 -75.87 21.13 55.57
N ALA A 1030 -76.27 22.00 56.50
CA ALA A 1030 -77.69 22.26 56.78
C ALA A 1030 -78.40 23.10 55.69
N THR A 1031 -77.65 23.93 54.99
CA THR A 1031 -78.13 24.81 53.91
C THR A 1031 -77.14 24.77 52.75
N VAL A 1032 -77.65 24.97 51.53
CA VAL A 1032 -76.84 25.08 50.32
C VAL A 1032 -77.32 26.23 49.47
N ARG A 1033 -76.37 27.01 48.94
CA ARG A 1033 -76.65 28.07 47.97
C ARG A 1033 -76.79 27.45 46.59
N VAL A 1034 -77.97 27.60 46.00
CA VAL A 1034 -78.27 27.13 44.65
C VAL A 1034 -78.30 28.32 43.71
N SER A 1035 -77.40 28.32 42.73
CA SER A 1035 -77.36 29.31 41.66
C SER A 1035 -77.68 28.63 40.33
N VAL A 1036 -78.69 29.11 39.62
CA VAL A 1036 -79.09 28.59 38.31
C VAL A 1036 -78.74 29.62 37.26
N PHE A 1037 -78.03 29.19 36.23
CA PHE A 1037 -77.59 29.98 35.10
C PHE A 1037 -78.19 29.45 33.81
N SER A 1038 -78.40 30.33 32.83
CA SER A 1038 -78.71 29.93 31.46
C SER A 1038 -77.50 29.22 30.82
N GLU A 1039 -77.70 28.52 29.70
CA GLU A 1039 -76.59 27.92 28.95
C GLU A 1039 -75.54 28.94 28.50
N LYS A 1040 -75.91 30.22 28.35
CA LYS A 1040 -74.99 31.31 28.01
C LYS A 1040 -74.24 31.89 29.21
N GLY A 1041 -74.51 31.39 30.42
CA GLY A 1041 -73.90 31.83 31.67
C GLY A 1041 -74.62 32.97 32.40
N ASP A 1042 -75.78 33.43 31.91
CA ASP A 1042 -76.55 34.47 32.60
C ASP A 1042 -77.17 33.92 33.88
N LEU A 1043 -76.94 34.58 35.02
CA LEU A 1043 -77.55 34.17 36.29
C LEU A 1043 -79.06 34.41 36.25
N ILE A 1044 -79.83 33.33 36.39
CA ILE A 1044 -81.29 33.38 36.43
C ILE A 1044 -81.76 33.68 37.85
N TYR A 1045 -81.28 32.90 38.81
CA TYR A 1045 -81.46 33.19 40.22
C TYR A 1045 -80.41 32.50 41.07
N THR A 1046 -80.18 33.07 42.24
CA THR A 1046 -79.49 32.42 43.36
C THR A 1046 -80.42 32.40 44.56
N ARG A 1047 -80.50 31.26 45.24
CA ARG A 1047 -81.26 31.10 46.49
C ARG A 1047 -80.53 30.16 47.44
N ASP A 1048 -80.48 30.57 48.71
CA ASP A 1048 -80.10 29.66 49.77
C ASP A 1048 -81.30 28.77 50.10
N GLN A 1049 -81.10 27.46 50.02
CA GLN A 1049 -82.12 26.47 50.34
C GLN A 1049 -81.70 25.68 51.57
N SER A 1050 -82.63 25.50 52.50
CA SER A 1050 -82.49 24.51 53.57
C SER A 1050 -82.60 23.11 52.96
N ILE A 1051 -81.67 22.24 53.31
CA ILE A 1051 -81.65 20.87 52.81
C ILE A 1051 -82.63 20.05 53.65
N GLU A 1052 -83.60 19.39 53.02
CA GLU A 1052 -84.65 18.65 53.73
C GLU A 1052 -84.07 17.60 54.69
N GLN A 1053 -84.51 17.62 55.94
CA GLN A 1053 -84.05 16.67 56.95
C GLN A 1053 -84.55 15.26 56.63
N GLY A 1054 -83.64 14.28 56.63
CA GLY A 1054 -83.89 12.87 56.32
C GLY A 1054 -83.59 12.51 54.86
N SER A 1055 -84.21 13.19 53.88
CA SER A 1055 -84.01 12.88 52.45
C SER A 1055 -82.75 13.51 51.85
N ARG A 1056 -82.21 14.56 52.50
CA ARG A 1056 -81.08 15.38 52.04
C ARG A 1056 -81.32 16.00 50.66
N LYS A 1057 -82.58 16.29 50.31
CA LYS A 1057 -82.95 16.84 49.00
C LYS A 1057 -83.19 18.34 49.06
N ILE A 1058 -82.91 18.98 47.93
CA ILE A 1058 -83.38 20.31 47.57
C ILE A 1058 -84.11 20.24 46.23
N HIS A 1059 -84.89 21.27 45.95
CA HIS A 1059 -85.69 21.34 44.72
C HIS A 1059 -85.31 22.55 43.88
N ILE A 1060 -85.05 22.30 42.60
CA ILE A 1060 -84.76 23.33 41.63
C ILE A 1060 -85.99 23.49 40.75
N ASP A 1061 -86.65 24.64 40.87
CA ASP A 1061 -87.84 24.98 40.10
C ASP A 1061 -87.45 25.76 38.86
N LEU A 1062 -87.67 25.13 37.70
CA LEU A 1062 -87.44 25.76 36.42
C LEU A 1062 -88.75 26.10 35.71
N THR A 1063 -89.92 25.85 36.28
CA THR A 1063 -91.25 25.87 35.61
C THR A 1063 -91.55 27.12 34.76
N ASN A 1064 -91.03 28.29 35.11
CA ASN A 1064 -91.29 29.55 34.37
C ASN A 1064 -90.17 29.96 33.40
N GLN A 1065 -89.15 29.11 33.22
CA GLN A 1065 -88.09 29.34 32.23
C GLN A 1065 -88.51 28.87 30.83
N ILE A 1066 -87.65 28.98 29.82
CA ILE A 1066 -87.91 28.41 28.49
C ILE A 1066 -87.29 27.01 28.37
N THR A 1067 -87.68 26.24 27.36
CA THR A 1067 -87.00 24.99 26.99
C THR A 1067 -85.53 25.29 26.67
N GLY A 1068 -84.60 24.50 27.23
CA GLY A 1068 -83.16 24.70 27.06
C GLY A 1068 -82.32 24.10 28.20
N THR A 1069 -80.99 24.24 28.10
CA THR A 1069 -80.04 23.77 29.11
C THR A 1069 -79.75 24.86 30.14
N TYR A 1070 -79.63 24.46 31.41
CA TYR A 1070 -79.32 25.30 32.55
C TYR A 1070 -78.13 24.74 33.30
N ILE A 1071 -77.21 25.60 33.73
CA ILE A 1071 -76.09 25.21 34.60
C ILE A 1071 -76.50 25.55 36.03
N VAL A 1072 -76.43 24.59 36.92
CA VAL A 1072 -76.69 24.78 38.35
C VAL A 1072 -75.39 24.65 39.11
N THR A 1073 -75.09 25.62 39.96
CA THR A 1073 -74.01 25.58 40.93
C THR A 1073 -74.58 25.47 42.34
N LEU A 1074 -74.02 24.55 43.12
CA LEU A 1074 -74.27 24.36 44.55
C LEU A 1074 -73.03 24.74 45.34
N GLU A 1075 -73.18 25.63 46.31
CA GLU A 1075 -72.11 26.03 47.22
C GLU A 1075 -72.55 26.00 48.69
N SER A 1076 -71.74 25.40 49.54
CA SER A 1076 -71.85 25.35 51.00
C SER A 1076 -70.47 25.06 51.61
N LYS A 1077 -70.41 24.73 52.91
CA LYS A 1077 -69.13 24.58 53.64
C LYS A 1077 -68.31 23.39 53.14
N THR A 1078 -68.97 22.31 52.72
CA THR A 1078 -68.30 21.11 52.18
C THR A 1078 -68.73 20.77 50.75
N VAL A 1079 -69.71 21.46 50.17
CA VAL A 1079 -70.15 21.25 48.78
C VAL A 1079 -69.79 22.46 47.93
N ARG A 1080 -69.11 22.25 46.81
CA ARG A 1080 -68.91 23.22 45.74
C ARG A 1080 -68.88 22.49 44.41
N GLN A 1081 -70.05 22.33 43.77
CA GLN A 1081 -70.19 21.59 42.50
C GLN A 1081 -71.12 22.30 41.52
N SER A 1082 -70.86 22.13 40.22
CA SER A 1082 -71.73 22.60 39.15
C SER A 1082 -72.15 21.46 38.22
N PHE A 1083 -73.39 21.46 37.76
CA PHE A 1083 -73.95 20.43 36.89
C PHE A 1083 -75.01 21.00 35.95
N LYS A 1084 -75.42 20.23 34.93
CA LYS A 1084 -76.33 20.70 33.88
C LYS A 1084 -77.70 20.04 33.99
N ILE A 1085 -78.75 20.84 33.84
CA ILE A 1085 -80.15 20.40 33.74
C ILE A 1085 -80.68 20.80 32.37
N ILE A 1086 -81.35 19.88 31.69
CA ILE A 1086 -82.04 20.08 30.42
C ILE A 1086 -83.53 20.19 30.73
N ARG A 1087 -84.16 21.30 30.31
CA ARG A 1087 -85.59 21.49 30.38
C ARG A 1087 -86.20 21.33 28.99
N GLU A 1088 -87.18 20.44 28.86
CA GLU A 1088 -87.98 20.22 27.65
C GLU A 1088 -89.20 21.13 27.56
#